data_AF-A0A2R7L038-F1
#
_entry.id   AF-A0A2R7L038-F1
#
_cell.length_a   1.000
_cell.length_b   1.000
_cell.length_c   1.000
_cell.angle_alpha   90.00
_cell.angle_beta   90.00
_cell.angle_gamma   90.00
#
_symmetry.space_group_name_H-M   'P 1'
#
loop_
_entity.id
_entity.type
_entity.pdbx_description
1 polymer ?
#
loop_
_entity_poly.entity_id
_entity_poly.type
_entity_poly.pdbx_seq_one_letter_code
_entity_poly.pdbx_strand_id
1 'polypeptide(L)'
;MIGALLMLFCLAIVFLTRPNQQQNNSIKKFTSNVRRYFNMHWSPISEQIDTTPALRNRSEDQIMPPLQFTTNSVPKSSSSITEAQITDQPKKTGTNNLDDLNQKKVEILQSLKESLLRTTFKTEDNKMDNSIIDIDAQPEPINYSDTQQTESLKAPNWPHMYVYGYSDLEGASEEQRAFYDKFKVKFLTNKWVDLSGNSNYVFILLFDLLKQFNVHKNITLLEEQMNQISTYYPKTRPYAKKFLIQKMREVDYQEGLDRLEWTTANNVVPDYQTWDWKSRSIKKLNLSNEDGKLLDDMYFNQNNFIAIEFCSLEVLKLYITARKALKTAYAAHNIKQEDQFAIILDLIARKQYNYRLNSQNYRYVLNHSSQVITGYIFKYCENKIRGLYDYKKLNLLQSYHEEVLLSLTTNVASFIEKDINEHLNKVNKPDQETERYLNAQVTTRWKTKLNLTTEYYKQLGKHPFLAEVNKILDQNSKNPSLEIIYYEVFKFLAPLDKQLSFEYYLRYINQHLTGSTLVLKLMPQNIVKKLFTTPELHTRYTKISIALMKKEINIDTALEEVKDFFLPQRKKILLDTAAIKQVEQQHSGTVEVLNEYLKDQEEPKVPNSPPPAIENNSESQPFNFTASPNEQALLHLFKQNNFTLSNNEVDLFCKNTGAHKGTLINNLNESCYDIIDDLLIENDDSNYTINHTYYQQILKA
;
A
#
# COMPACT_ATOMS: atom_id res chain seq x y z
N MET A 1 29.72 9.32 15.94
CA MET A 1 30.21 9.81 17.25
C MET A 1 29.39 10.99 17.79
N ILE A 2 29.27 12.10 17.06
CA ILE A 2 28.55 13.31 17.53
C ILE A 2 27.07 13.04 17.86
N GLY A 3 26.37 12.22 17.06
CA GLY A 3 24.98 11.83 17.36
C GLY A 3 24.80 10.95 18.61
N ALA A 4 25.80 10.16 18.97
CA ALA A 4 25.78 9.36 20.20
C ALA A 4 25.99 10.23 21.45
N LEU A 5 26.83 11.26 21.34
CA LEU A 5 27.06 12.26 22.41
C LEU A 5 25.83 13.15 22.63
N LEU A 6 25.13 13.55 21.56
CA LEU A 6 23.87 14.31 21.65
C LEU A 6 22.75 13.49 22.31
N MET A 7 22.64 12.19 21.99
CA MET A 7 21.67 11.32 22.67
C MET A 7 22.01 11.13 24.16
N LEU A 8 23.28 10.97 24.51
CA LEU A 8 23.73 10.88 25.90
C LEU A 8 23.43 12.17 26.68
N PHE A 9 23.60 13.34 26.05
CA PHE A 9 23.32 14.63 26.67
C PHE A 9 21.80 14.86 26.89
N CYS A 10 20.97 14.55 25.90
CA CYS A 10 19.51 14.60 26.05
C CYS A 10 19.00 13.60 27.10
N LEU A 11 19.62 12.42 27.20
CA LEU A 11 19.29 11.42 28.21
C LEU A 11 19.67 11.87 29.62
N ALA A 12 20.79 12.57 29.80
CA ALA A 12 21.20 13.13 31.08
C ALA A 12 20.22 14.20 31.60
N ILE A 13 19.68 15.04 30.71
CA ILE A 13 18.67 16.05 31.06
C ILE A 13 17.33 15.41 31.47
N VAL A 14 16.94 14.31 30.81
CA VAL A 14 15.75 13.53 31.18
C VAL A 14 15.96 12.75 32.48
N PHE A 15 17.20 12.36 32.79
CA PHE A 15 17.55 11.60 33.99
C PHE A 15 17.49 12.46 35.26
N LEU A 16 17.89 13.74 35.15
CA LEU A 16 17.96 14.68 36.28
C LEU A 16 16.59 15.28 36.68
N THR A 17 15.52 15.01 35.93
CA THR A 17 14.22 15.69 36.08
C THR A 17 13.06 14.82 36.58
N ARG A 18 13.28 13.56 37.02
CA ARG A 18 12.20 12.66 37.48
C ARG A 18 12.39 12.08 38.89
N PRO A 19 11.31 11.89 39.68
CA PRO A 19 11.38 11.40 41.05
C PRO A 19 11.70 9.89 41.19
N ASN A 20 12.42 9.57 42.27
CA ASN A 20 13.23 8.36 42.50
C ASN A 20 12.58 6.97 42.29
N GLN A 21 11.27 6.79 42.46
CA GLN A 21 10.66 5.45 42.31
C GLN A 21 10.46 5.01 40.86
N GLN A 22 10.31 5.93 39.90
CA GLN A 22 10.16 5.59 38.48
C GLN A 22 11.51 5.37 37.75
N GLN A 23 12.62 5.80 38.34
CA GLN A 23 13.97 5.62 37.79
C GLN A 23 14.38 4.14 37.76
N ASN A 24 14.15 3.37 38.83
CA ASN A 24 14.64 1.99 38.91
C ASN A 24 13.99 1.00 37.93
N ASN A 25 12.68 1.14 37.67
CA ASN A 25 11.98 0.26 36.71
C ASN A 25 12.31 0.63 35.26
N SER A 26 12.51 1.92 34.97
CA SER A 26 12.90 2.39 33.65
C SER A 26 14.32 1.97 33.30
N ILE A 27 15.24 1.99 34.28
CA ILE A 27 16.63 1.54 34.12
C ILE A 27 16.70 0.03 33.87
N LYS A 28 15.94 -0.79 34.61
CA LYS A 28 15.88 -2.25 34.38
C LYS A 28 15.32 -2.60 33.00
N LYS A 29 14.29 -1.88 32.55
CA LYS A 29 13.67 -2.10 31.23
C LYS A 29 14.57 -1.62 30.09
N PHE A 30 15.28 -0.50 30.28
CA PHE A 30 16.23 0.02 29.30
C PHE A 30 17.50 -0.83 29.19
N THR A 31 18.10 -1.24 30.31
CA THR A 31 19.28 -2.12 30.31
C THR A 31 18.97 -3.49 29.69
N SER A 32 17.77 -4.03 29.91
CA SER A 32 17.26 -5.22 29.22
C SER A 32 17.16 -5.01 27.70
N ASN A 33 16.60 -3.89 27.25
CA ASN A 33 16.43 -3.59 25.82
C ASN A 33 17.76 -3.29 25.12
N VAL A 34 18.69 -2.58 25.76
CA VAL A 34 20.03 -2.31 25.21
C VAL A 34 20.84 -3.60 25.12
N ARG A 35 20.78 -4.47 26.14
CA ARG A 35 21.42 -5.79 26.10
C ARG A 35 20.85 -6.66 24.98
N ARG A 36 19.52 -6.60 24.76
CA ARG A 36 18.84 -7.32 23.68
C ARG A 36 19.23 -6.78 22.30
N TYR A 37 19.40 -5.46 22.17
CA TYR A 37 19.83 -4.81 20.93
C TYR A 37 21.30 -5.14 20.61
N PHE A 38 22.20 -5.09 21.59
CA PHE A 38 23.59 -5.49 21.42
C PHE A 38 23.73 -6.97 21.06
N ASN A 39 22.96 -7.86 21.71
CA ASN A 39 22.97 -9.29 21.38
C ASN A 39 22.35 -9.60 20.00
N MET A 40 21.50 -8.74 19.44
CA MET A 40 20.94 -8.91 18.09
C MET A 40 21.83 -8.37 16.98
N HIS A 41 22.71 -7.40 17.27
CA HIS A 41 23.42 -6.65 16.23
C HIS A 41 24.95 -6.66 16.36
N TRP A 42 25.51 -7.33 17.38
CA TRP A 42 26.95 -7.41 17.59
C TRP A 42 27.34 -8.80 18.13
N SER A 43 28.04 -9.63 17.35
CA SER A 43 28.83 -10.74 17.89
C SER A 43 30.21 -10.21 18.30
N PRO A 44 30.76 -10.57 19.47
CA PRO A 44 32.11 -10.16 19.83
C PRO A 44 33.13 -10.91 18.97
N ILE A 45 34.05 -10.15 18.39
CA ILE A 45 35.35 -10.64 17.94
C ILE A 45 36.18 -10.86 19.20
N SER A 46 36.62 -12.08 19.45
CA SER A 46 37.75 -12.36 20.35
C SER A 46 38.71 -13.30 19.65
N GLU A 47 39.93 -12.81 19.43
CA GLU A 47 41.09 -13.55 18.93
C GLU A 47 41.52 -14.69 19.88
N GLN A 48 42.21 -15.65 19.28
CA GLN A 48 42.77 -16.88 19.84
C GLN A 48 43.89 -16.65 20.89
N ILE A 49 44.07 -17.61 21.80
CA ILE A 49 45.33 -18.36 22.03
C ILE A 49 45.03 -19.64 22.86
N ASP A 50 45.76 -20.70 22.51
CA ASP A 50 45.72 -22.13 22.88
C ASP A 50 45.79 -22.53 24.38
N THR A 51 45.18 -23.68 24.71
CA THR A 51 45.88 -24.95 25.06
C THR A 51 44.92 -26.11 25.44
N THR A 52 45.12 -27.27 24.82
CA THR A 52 44.52 -28.62 25.02
C THR A 52 44.85 -29.30 26.37
N PRO A 53 44.38 -30.55 26.67
CA PRO A 53 43.04 -31.15 26.55
C PRO A 53 42.62 -31.88 27.85
N ALA A 54 41.32 -32.17 28.07
CA ALA A 54 40.91 -33.13 29.10
C ALA A 54 39.74 -34.01 28.66
N LEU A 55 40.03 -35.31 28.64
CA LEU A 55 39.12 -36.44 28.46
C LEU A 55 37.96 -36.40 29.46
N ARG A 56 36.73 -36.63 28.97
CA ARG A 56 35.68 -37.30 29.76
C ARG A 56 34.69 -38.01 28.85
N ASN A 57 34.73 -39.34 28.92
CA ASN A 57 33.66 -40.24 28.49
C ASN A 57 32.36 -39.91 29.22
N ARG A 58 31.24 -39.90 28.50
CA ARG A 58 29.92 -40.25 29.05
C ARG A 58 28.97 -40.75 27.96
N SER A 59 28.75 -42.07 28.03
CA SER A 59 27.49 -42.82 27.86
C SER A 59 26.46 -42.31 26.86
N GLU A 60 26.24 -43.17 25.85
CA GLU A 60 24.99 -43.35 25.12
C GLU A 60 23.81 -43.49 26.08
N ASP A 61 22.78 -42.66 25.87
CA ASP A 61 21.34 -42.92 26.03
C ASP A 61 20.62 -41.59 26.24
N GLN A 62 20.33 -40.89 25.14
CA GLN A 62 19.22 -39.93 25.10
C GLN A 62 18.53 -39.99 23.74
N ILE A 63 17.32 -40.55 23.79
CA ILE A 63 16.26 -40.50 22.79
C ILE A 63 15.99 -39.02 22.45
N MET A 64 16.03 -38.68 21.16
CA MET A 64 15.68 -37.33 20.69
C MET A 64 14.19 -37.03 20.91
N PRO A 65 13.84 -35.80 21.32
CA PRO A 65 12.54 -35.21 21.06
C PRO A 65 12.47 -34.67 19.61
N PRO A 66 11.27 -34.56 19.01
CA PRO A 66 11.09 -33.92 17.72
C PRO A 66 11.39 -32.42 17.80
N LEU A 67 11.80 -31.85 16.65
CA LEU A 67 12.03 -30.41 16.40
C LEU A 67 10.90 -29.56 17.03
N GLN A 68 11.27 -28.73 18.04
CA GLN A 68 10.32 -28.11 18.96
C GLN A 68 9.45 -27.02 18.32
N PHE A 69 8.13 -27.22 18.42
CA PHE A 69 7.19 -26.18 18.84
C PHE A 69 7.34 -25.93 20.35
N THR A 70 7.16 -24.68 20.77
CA THR A 70 7.23 -24.23 22.15
C THR A 70 6.02 -24.70 22.97
N THR A 71 6.24 -25.45 24.05
CA THR A 71 5.33 -25.45 25.22
C THR A 71 6.12 -25.56 26.51
N ASN A 72 5.84 -24.63 27.42
CA ASN A 72 6.40 -24.55 28.76
C ASN A 72 5.93 -25.72 29.64
N SER A 73 6.87 -26.28 30.39
CA SER A 73 6.65 -27.27 31.44
C SER A 73 6.08 -26.64 32.71
N VAL A 74 5.06 -27.29 33.27
CA VAL A 74 4.54 -27.16 34.63
C VAL A 74 5.61 -27.55 35.67
N PRO A 75 5.78 -26.82 36.79
CA PRO A 75 6.60 -27.29 37.90
C PRO A 75 5.80 -28.11 38.91
N LYS A 76 6.45 -29.17 39.42
CA LYS A 76 6.01 -30.02 40.52
C LYS A 76 6.08 -29.29 41.87
N SER A 77 5.02 -29.48 42.65
CA SER A 77 4.90 -29.62 44.11
C SER A 77 6.08 -29.19 45.01
N SER A 78 5.79 -28.27 45.93
CA SER A 78 6.38 -28.23 47.27
C SER A 78 5.31 -27.86 48.30
N SER A 79 5.26 -28.65 49.37
CA SER A 79 4.35 -28.61 50.50
C SER A 79 4.71 -27.55 51.55
N SER A 80 3.66 -27.00 52.18
CA SER A 80 3.49 -26.59 53.60
C SER A 80 4.46 -25.57 54.24
N ILE A 81 3.90 -24.49 54.84
CA ILE A 81 3.93 -24.15 56.29
C ILE A 81 3.29 -22.76 56.60
N THR A 82 2.30 -22.81 57.52
CA THR A 82 1.74 -21.86 58.54
C THR A 82 1.29 -20.41 58.28
N GLU A 83 0.01 -20.19 58.65
CA GLU A 83 -0.62 -19.12 59.48
C GLU A 83 0.05 -17.76 59.70
N ALA A 84 -0.70 -16.67 59.41
CA ALA A 84 -1.02 -15.61 60.38
C ALA A 84 -2.14 -14.68 59.86
N GLN A 85 -3.15 -14.44 60.71
CA GLN A 85 -4.23 -13.47 60.54
C GLN A 85 -3.72 -12.04 60.76
N ILE A 86 -4.12 -11.08 59.92
CA ILE A 86 -4.36 -9.68 60.33
C ILE A 86 -5.55 -9.12 59.53
N THR A 87 -6.59 -8.77 60.28
CA THR A 87 -7.78 -7.98 59.93
C THR A 87 -7.42 -6.53 59.56
N ASP A 88 -8.06 -5.97 58.54
CA ASP A 88 -8.54 -4.58 58.57
C ASP A 88 -9.54 -4.31 57.43
N GLN A 89 -10.69 -3.70 57.78
CA GLN A 89 -11.67 -3.16 56.82
C GLN A 89 -11.21 -1.81 56.25
N PRO A 90 -11.73 -1.38 55.09
CA PRO A 90 -12.74 -0.30 55.15
C PRO A 90 -13.81 -0.25 54.04
N LYS A 91 -14.98 0.23 54.45
CA LYS A 91 -15.89 1.24 53.82
C LYS A 91 -16.31 1.15 52.34
N LYS A 92 -17.64 1.06 52.19
CA LYS A 92 -18.48 1.37 51.02
C LYS A 92 -18.30 2.80 50.49
N THR A 93 -18.32 2.96 49.17
CA THR A 93 -19.18 3.93 48.44
C THR A 93 -19.22 3.64 46.92
N GLY A 94 -20.42 3.32 46.41
CA GLY A 94 -20.97 3.82 45.13
C GLY A 94 -20.72 3.04 43.82
N THR A 95 -21.69 2.21 43.39
CA THR A 95 -22.10 1.99 41.96
C THR A 95 -23.38 1.12 41.86
N ASN A 96 -24.55 1.66 42.22
CA ASN A 96 -25.85 0.97 42.08
C ASN A 96 -26.45 1.09 40.65
N ASN A 97 -25.76 0.61 39.60
CA ASN A 97 -26.35 0.61 38.25
C ASN A 97 -26.10 -0.66 37.42
N LEU A 98 -25.28 -1.59 37.93
CA LEU A 98 -25.03 -2.88 37.28
C LEU A 98 -25.96 -3.99 37.83
N ASP A 99 -26.31 -3.89 39.12
CA ASP A 99 -27.18 -4.87 39.78
C ASP A 99 -28.64 -4.75 39.33
N ASP A 100 -29.14 -3.53 39.07
CA ASP A 100 -30.50 -3.30 38.55
C ASP A 100 -30.66 -3.80 37.09
N LEU A 101 -29.58 -3.74 36.30
CA LEU A 101 -29.54 -4.25 34.93
C LEU A 101 -29.46 -5.80 34.92
N ASN A 102 -28.70 -6.38 35.84
CA ASN A 102 -28.61 -7.82 36.02
C ASN A 102 -29.93 -8.40 36.56
N GLN A 103 -30.63 -7.68 37.44
CA GLN A 103 -31.92 -8.09 37.97
C GLN A 103 -33.02 -8.03 36.90
N LYS A 104 -33.07 -6.97 36.08
CA LYS A 104 -33.96 -6.92 34.90
C LYS A 104 -33.66 -8.02 33.87
N LYS A 105 -32.38 -8.36 33.67
CA LYS A 105 -31.99 -9.45 32.76
C LYS A 105 -32.47 -10.81 33.27
N VAL A 106 -32.43 -11.04 34.59
CA VAL A 106 -32.95 -12.26 35.22
C VAL A 106 -34.48 -12.31 35.13
N GLU A 107 -35.19 -11.21 35.39
CA GLU A 107 -36.66 -11.15 35.26
C GLU A 107 -37.14 -11.38 33.83
N ILE A 108 -36.45 -10.83 32.82
CA ILE A 108 -36.77 -11.06 31.40
C ILE A 108 -36.57 -12.53 31.04
N LEU A 109 -35.46 -13.15 31.46
CA LEU A 109 -35.17 -14.57 31.23
C LEU A 109 -36.18 -15.49 31.94
N GLN A 110 -36.69 -15.08 33.10
CA GLN A 110 -37.70 -15.81 33.86
C GLN A 110 -39.07 -15.70 33.18
N SER A 111 -39.45 -14.51 32.68
CA SER A 111 -40.69 -14.32 31.90
C SER A 111 -40.69 -15.09 30.57
N LEU A 112 -39.52 -15.20 29.91
CA LEU A 112 -39.34 -15.97 28.69
C LEU A 112 -39.45 -17.48 28.95
N LYS A 113 -38.90 -17.97 30.07
CA LYS A 113 -39.08 -19.36 30.51
C LYS A 113 -40.55 -19.67 30.83
N GLU A 114 -41.25 -18.77 31.53
CA GLU A 114 -42.67 -18.95 31.86
C GLU A 114 -43.59 -18.86 30.62
N SER A 115 -43.21 -18.06 29.61
CA SER A 115 -43.90 -18.01 28.32
C SER A 115 -43.71 -19.28 27.50
N LEU A 116 -42.53 -19.93 27.57
CA LEU A 116 -42.24 -21.19 26.88
C LEU A 116 -42.89 -22.41 27.56
N LEU A 117 -43.14 -22.33 28.87
CA LEU A 117 -43.78 -23.40 29.66
C LEU A 117 -45.32 -23.45 29.54
N ARG A 118 -45.98 -22.42 28.98
CA ARG A 118 -47.45 -22.40 28.81
C ARG A 118 -47.97 -23.12 27.55
N THR A 119 -47.08 -23.67 26.73
CA THR A 119 -47.48 -24.34 25.48
C THR A 119 -46.91 -25.76 25.41
N THR A 120 -47.41 -26.68 26.27
CA THR A 120 -47.81 -28.07 25.92
C THR A 120 -48.11 -28.92 27.16
N PHE A 121 -49.26 -29.57 27.11
CA PHE A 121 -49.91 -30.62 27.91
C PHE A 121 -49.16 -31.40 29.02
N LYS A 122 -49.82 -31.38 30.20
CA LYS A 122 -50.08 -32.45 31.20
C LYS A 122 -49.11 -33.63 31.34
N THR A 123 -48.34 -33.55 32.42
CA THR A 123 -47.88 -34.57 33.40
C THR A 123 -48.32 -36.03 33.25
N GLU A 124 -47.35 -36.94 33.48
CA GLU A 124 -47.44 -37.94 34.55
C GLU A 124 -46.07 -38.15 35.24
N ASP A 125 -46.13 -38.30 36.56
CA ASP A 125 -45.05 -38.32 37.55
C ASP A 125 -44.20 -39.60 37.55
N ASN A 126 -42.90 -39.49 37.89
CA ASN A 126 -42.38 -40.19 39.07
C ASN A 126 -40.93 -39.80 39.49
N LYS A 127 -40.85 -39.43 40.77
CA LYS A 127 -39.79 -39.61 41.80
C LYS A 127 -38.32 -39.30 41.50
N MET A 128 -37.83 -38.34 42.30
CA MET A 128 -36.44 -37.95 42.55
C MET A 128 -35.55 -39.08 43.09
N ASP A 129 -34.25 -38.99 42.78
CA ASP A 129 -33.18 -39.41 43.69
C ASP A 129 -32.09 -38.33 43.78
N ASN A 130 -31.62 -38.10 45.00
CA ASN A 130 -30.81 -36.99 45.48
C ASN A 130 -29.31 -37.35 45.45
N SER A 131 -28.61 -37.01 44.38
CA SER A 131 -27.14 -37.03 44.38
C SER A 131 -26.58 -35.62 44.21
N ILE A 132 -25.89 -35.17 45.25
CA ILE A 132 -25.15 -33.91 45.35
C ILE A 132 -24.08 -33.90 44.24
N ILE A 133 -24.07 -32.86 43.40
CA ILE A 133 -23.04 -32.64 42.38
C ILE A 133 -22.09 -31.54 42.86
N ASP A 134 -20.83 -31.92 42.99
CA ASP A 134 -19.70 -31.04 43.30
C ASP A 134 -19.46 -30.09 42.11
N ILE A 135 -19.51 -28.77 42.36
CA ILE A 135 -19.35 -27.73 41.35
C ILE A 135 -17.89 -27.26 41.43
N ASP A 136 -16.95 -28.00 40.85
CA ASP A 136 -15.60 -27.48 40.52
C ASP A 136 -14.75 -28.43 39.63
N ALA A 137 -15.38 -29.25 38.78
CA ALA A 137 -14.63 -30.08 37.83
C ALA A 137 -14.58 -29.43 36.43
N GLN A 138 -13.37 -29.13 35.96
CA GLN A 138 -13.10 -28.87 34.54
C GLN A 138 -13.50 -30.11 33.71
N PRO A 139 -14.18 -29.96 32.56
CA PRO A 139 -14.60 -31.11 31.77
C PRO A 139 -13.38 -31.78 31.10
N GLU A 140 -13.06 -33.01 31.52
CA GLU A 140 -12.04 -33.83 30.87
C GLU A 140 -12.56 -34.43 29.54
N PRO A 141 -11.72 -34.54 28.50
CA PRO A 141 -12.06 -35.25 27.26
C PRO A 141 -12.24 -36.75 27.54
N ILE A 142 -13.33 -37.32 27.01
CA ILE A 142 -13.71 -38.72 27.25
C ILE A 142 -12.66 -39.69 26.69
N ASN A 143 -12.26 -40.64 27.53
CA ASN A 143 -11.57 -41.87 27.15
C ASN A 143 -12.61 -42.91 26.71
N TYR A 144 -12.50 -43.43 25.49
CA TYR A 144 -13.47 -44.32 24.85
C TYR A 144 -13.61 -45.71 25.50
N SER A 145 -12.97 -45.96 26.63
CA SER A 145 -12.91 -47.28 27.27
C SER A 145 -13.75 -47.43 28.54
N ASP A 146 -14.46 -46.41 29.02
CA ASP A 146 -15.29 -46.56 30.23
C ASP A 146 -16.69 -45.96 30.07
N THR A 147 -17.65 -46.83 29.82
CA THR A 147 -19.08 -46.52 29.76
C THR A 147 -19.71 -46.71 31.14
N GLN A 148 -20.06 -45.61 31.81
CA GLN A 148 -21.13 -45.65 32.82
C GLN A 148 -22.22 -44.59 32.53
N GLN A 149 -23.32 -45.16 32.01
CA GLN A 149 -24.74 -44.81 32.16
C GLN A 149 -25.21 -43.37 31.89
N THR A 150 -25.75 -43.18 30.68
CA THR A 150 -27.03 -42.47 30.46
C THR A 150 -27.81 -43.22 29.38
N GLU A 151 -29.14 -43.36 29.53
CA GLU A 151 -30.06 -44.14 28.69
C GLU A 151 -29.69 -44.16 27.19
N SER A 152 -29.23 -45.30 26.67
CA SER A 152 -28.72 -45.43 25.31
C SER A 152 -29.85 -45.38 24.28
N LEU A 153 -30.09 -44.19 23.74
CA LEU A 153 -30.76 -44.04 22.45
C LEU A 153 -29.81 -44.60 21.38
N LYS A 154 -30.00 -45.85 20.98
CA LYS A 154 -29.20 -46.45 19.91
C LYS A 154 -29.48 -45.71 18.59
N ALA A 155 -28.45 -45.07 18.03
CA ALA A 155 -28.59 -44.32 16.79
C ALA A 155 -28.89 -45.24 15.61
N PRO A 156 -29.97 -45.00 14.83
CA PRO A 156 -30.24 -45.72 13.60
C PRO A 156 -29.07 -45.53 12.64
N ASN A 157 -28.66 -46.61 11.98
CA ASN A 157 -27.59 -46.53 10.99
C ASN A 157 -28.00 -45.58 9.86
N TRP A 158 -27.12 -44.66 9.51
CA TRP A 158 -27.25 -43.79 8.36
C TRP A 158 -25.98 -43.96 7.55
N PRO A 159 -26.06 -44.60 6.36
CA PRO A 159 -24.90 -44.75 5.50
C PRO A 159 -24.19 -43.42 5.29
N HIS A 160 -22.85 -43.47 5.23
CA HIS A 160 -22.07 -42.27 5.05
C HIS A 160 -22.52 -41.53 3.79
N MET A 161 -22.85 -40.24 3.95
CA MET A 161 -23.17 -39.33 2.86
C MET A 161 -22.61 -37.95 3.17
N TYR A 162 -22.35 -37.17 2.12
CA TYR A 162 -22.01 -35.77 2.29
C TYR A 162 -23.27 -34.98 2.61
N VAL A 163 -23.29 -34.37 3.80
CA VAL A 163 -24.35 -33.46 4.23
C VAL A 163 -23.91 -32.03 3.90
N TYR A 164 -24.67 -31.35 3.06
CA TYR A 164 -24.45 -29.97 2.60
C TYR A 164 -25.44 -28.98 3.22
N GLY A 165 -26.53 -29.46 3.83
CA GLY A 165 -27.50 -28.59 4.48
C GLY A 165 -28.54 -29.32 5.33
N TYR A 166 -29.38 -28.55 6.01
CA TYR A 166 -30.50 -29.11 6.79
C TYR A 166 -31.52 -29.86 5.91
N SER A 167 -31.67 -29.46 4.65
CA SER A 167 -32.55 -30.11 3.68
C SER A 167 -32.20 -31.58 3.43
N ASP A 168 -30.96 -32.01 3.69
CA ASP A 168 -30.56 -33.40 3.49
C ASP A 168 -31.24 -34.36 4.49
N LEU A 169 -31.90 -33.83 5.53
CA LEU A 169 -32.79 -34.59 6.40
C LEU A 169 -34.03 -35.12 5.66
N GLU A 170 -34.44 -34.51 4.55
CA GLU A 170 -35.58 -34.97 3.73
C GLU A 170 -35.30 -36.33 3.09
N GLY A 171 -34.03 -36.64 2.80
CA GLY A 171 -33.60 -37.94 2.28
C GLY A 171 -33.51 -39.03 3.35
N ALA A 172 -33.78 -38.72 4.61
CA ALA A 172 -33.69 -39.65 5.73
C ALA A 172 -34.98 -40.47 5.91
N SER A 173 -34.84 -41.72 6.34
CA SER A 173 -35.97 -42.56 6.72
C SER A 173 -36.77 -41.94 7.89
N GLU A 174 -38.02 -42.38 8.07
CA GLU A 174 -38.86 -41.95 9.20
C GLU A 174 -38.19 -42.23 10.55
N GLU A 175 -37.51 -43.37 10.68
CA GLU A 175 -36.77 -43.74 11.89
C GLU A 175 -35.60 -42.78 12.17
N GLN A 176 -34.82 -42.43 11.15
CA GLN A 176 -33.69 -41.49 11.26
C GLN A 176 -34.17 -40.07 11.60
N ARG A 177 -35.29 -39.62 11.03
CA ARG A 177 -35.89 -38.31 11.35
C ARG A 177 -36.41 -38.27 12.78
N ALA A 178 -37.16 -39.30 13.20
CA ALA A 178 -37.66 -39.40 14.57
C ALA A 178 -36.52 -39.48 15.60
N PHE A 179 -35.41 -40.15 15.26
CA PHE A 179 -34.20 -40.14 16.08
C PHE A 179 -33.56 -38.75 16.13
N TYR A 180 -33.40 -38.09 14.98
CA TYR A 180 -32.83 -36.74 14.89
C TYR A 180 -33.59 -35.75 15.77
N ASP A 181 -34.92 -35.79 15.77
CA ASP A 181 -35.73 -34.89 16.60
C ASP A 181 -35.46 -35.08 18.09
N LYS A 182 -35.38 -36.34 18.56
CA LYS A 182 -35.02 -36.67 19.95
C LYS A 182 -33.59 -36.26 20.28
N PHE A 183 -32.66 -36.50 19.36
CA PHE A 183 -31.26 -36.11 19.47
C PHE A 183 -31.11 -34.59 19.61
N LYS A 184 -31.78 -33.82 18.75
CA LYS A 184 -31.78 -32.35 18.78
C LYS A 184 -32.32 -31.82 20.11
N VAL A 185 -33.44 -32.37 20.60
CA VAL A 185 -34.01 -31.98 21.89
C VAL A 185 -32.99 -32.24 23.02
N LYS A 186 -32.37 -33.43 23.05
CA LYS A 186 -31.34 -33.74 24.04
C LYS A 186 -30.17 -32.75 23.97
N PHE A 187 -29.65 -32.48 22.78
CA PHE A 187 -28.58 -31.50 22.57
C PHE A 187 -28.94 -30.10 23.11
N LEU A 188 -30.11 -29.58 22.75
CA LEU A 188 -30.56 -28.25 23.19
C LEU A 188 -30.84 -28.17 24.70
N THR A 189 -31.01 -29.31 25.37
CA THR A 189 -31.11 -29.41 26.84
C THR A 189 -29.76 -29.69 27.52
N ASN A 190 -28.64 -29.45 26.82
CA ASN A 190 -27.27 -29.71 27.28
C ASN A 190 -27.00 -31.19 27.64
N LYS A 191 -27.69 -32.12 26.98
CA LYS A 191 -27.42 -33.57 27.06
C LYS A 191 -26.83 -34.07 25.76
N TRP A 192 -25.84 -34.95 25.82
CA TRP A 192 -25.25 -35.58 24.64
C TRP A 192 -25.85 -36.97 24.39
N VAL A 193 -25.69 -37.48 23.16
CA VAL A 193 -26.16 -38.81 22.75
C VAL A 193 -25.00 -39.49 22.02
N ASP A 194 -24.71 -40.75 22.36
CA ASP A 194 -23.78 -41.55 21.57
C ASP A 194 -24.40 -41.86 20.19
N LEU A 195 -23.72 -41.41 19.13
CA LEU A 195 -24.16 -41.60 17.76
C LEU A 195 -23.55 -42.84 17.11
N SER A 196 -22.82 -43.66 17.87
CA SER A 196 -22.17 -44.89 17.40
C SER A 196 -21.31 -44.66 16.14
N GLY A 197 -20.64 -43.51 16.09
CA GLY A 197 -19.77 -43.10 14.99
C GLY A 197 -20.46 -42.45 13.79
N ASN A 198 -21.79 -42.35 13.77
CA ASN A 198 -22.58 -41.77 12.69
C ASN A 198 -22.59 -40.23 12.75
N SER A 199 -21.74 -39.61 11.94
CA SER A 199 -21.59 -38.15 11.93
C SER A 199 -22.72 -37.40 11.22
N ASN A 200 -23.56 -38.08 10.42
CA ASN A 200 -24.58 -37.41 9.61
C ASN A 200 -25.55 -36.60 10.49
N TYR A 201 -25.99 -37.16 11.62
CA TYR A 201 -26.87 -36.47 12.57
C TYR A 201 -26.25 -35.17 13.12
N VAL A 202 -24.94 -35.17 13.42
CA VAL A 202 -24.24 -33.98 13.92
C VAL A 202 -24.11 -32.92 12.82
N PHE A 203 -23.85 -33.33 11.57
CA PHE A 203 -23.80 -32.39 10.46
C PHE A 203 -25.17 -31.78 10.17
N ILE A 204 -26.26 -32.56 10.22
CA ILE A 204 -27.62 -32.02 10.12
C ILE A 204 -27.89 -31.03 11.26
N LEU A 205 -27.56 -31.38 12.50
CA LEU A 205 -27.73 -30.49 13.65
C LEU A 205 -26.94 -29.19 13.47
N LEU A 206 -25.69 -29.27 13.00
CA LEU A 206 -24.86 -28.11 12.74
C LEU A 206 -25.54 -27.15 11.75
N PHE A 207 -26.10 -27.65 10.64
CA PHE A 207 -26.79 -26.82 9.66
C PHE A 207 -28.15 -26.32 10.16
N ASP A 208 -28.85 -27.09 10.99
CA ASP A 208 -30.08 -26.67 11.66
C ASP A 208 -29.83 -25.47 12.57
N LEU A 209 -28.76 -25.49 13.37
CA LEU A 209 -28.38 -24.37 14.23
C LEU A 209 -28.00 -23.12 13.42
N LEU A 210 -27.29 -23.28 12.30
CA LEU A 210 -27.00 -22.16 11.39
C LEU A 210 -28.29 -21.58 10.77
N LYS A 211 -29.24 -22.44 10.41
CA LYS A 211 -30.57 -22.04 9.92
C LYS A 211 -31.33 -21.26 11.00
N GLN A 212 -31.32 -21.72 12.25
CA GLN A 212 -31.95 -21.02 13.37
C GLN A 212 -31.27 -19.68 13.65
N PHE A 213 -29.93 -19.61 13.59
CA PHE A 213 -29.21 -18.36 13.74
C PHE A 213 -29.63 -17.31 12.70
N ASN A 214 -29.91 -17.72 11.47
CA ASN A 214 -30.41 -16.79 10.46
C ASN A 214 -31.76 -16.14 10.84
N VAL A 215 -32.51 -16.73 11.78
CA VAL A 215 -33.76 -16.19 12.35
C VAL A 215 -33.49 -15.30 13.56
N HIS A 216 -32.84 -15.84 14.61
CA HIS A 216 -32.70 -15.12 15.89
C HIS A 216 -31.48 -14.18 15.98
N LYS A 217 -30.49 -14.33 15.09
CA LYS A 217 -29.27 -13.50 14.99
C LYS A 217 -28.42 -13.36 16.27
N ASN A 218 -28.63 -14.24 17.25
CA ASN A 218 -27.88 -14.26 18.51
C ASN A 218 -26.54 -15.00 18.34
N ILE A 219 -25.44 -14.25 18.21
CA ILE A 219 -24.11 -14.80 17.92
C ILE A 219 -23.49 -15.50 19.13
N THR A 220 -23.74 -15.02 20.34
CA THR A 220 -23.25 -15.64 21.59
C THR A 220 -23.86 -17.02 21.79
N LEU A 221 -25.16 -17.15 21.51
CA LEU A 221 -25.85 -18.45 21.55
C LEU A 221 -25.28 -19.42 20.51
N LEU A 222 -25.03 -18.94 19.29
CA LEU A 222 -24.43 -19.77 18.24
C LEU A 222 -23.03 -20.23 18.64
N GLU A 223 -22.22 -19.34 19.24
CA GLU A 223 -20.89 -19.68 19.74
C GLU A 223 -20.93 -20.78 20.82
N GLU A 224 -21.83 -20.66 21.80
CA GLU A 224 -22.03 -21.68 22.84
C GLU A 224 -22.41 -23.03 22.22
N GLN A 225 -23.38 -23.04 21.31
CA GLN A 225 -23.83 -24.26 20.63
C GLN A 225 -22.73 -24.89 19.77
N MET A 226 -21.93 -24.09 19.06
CA MET A 226 -20.81 -24.59 18.24
C MET A 226 -19.66 -25.13 19.09
N ASN A 227 -19.43 -24.54 20.27
CA ASN A 227 -18.48 -25.05 21.25
C ASN A 227 -18.95 -26.39 21.84
N GLN A 228 -20.23 -26.53 22.17
CA GLN A 228 -20.80 -27.79 22.62
C GLN A 228 -20.71 -28.90 21.56
N ILE A 229 -21.02 -28.61 20.30
CA ILE A 229 -20.81 -29.55 19.19
C ILE A 229 -19.34 -29.98 19.12
N SER A 230 -18.42 -29.02 19.22
CA SER A 230 -16.98 -29.26 19.14
C SER A 230 -16.43 -30.08 20.32
N THR A 231 -17.11 -30.06 21.45
CA THR A 231 -16.75 -30.82 22.66
C THR A 231 -17.30 -32.23 22.60
N TYR A 232 -18.60 -32.39 22.34
CA TYR A 232 -19.25 -33.71 22.36
C TYR A 232 -19.06 -34.51 21.07
N TYR A 233 -18.83 -33.85 19.93
CA TYR A 233 -18.71 -34.50 18.62
C TYR A 233 -17.45 -34.01 17.87
N PRO A 234 -16.25 -34.46 18.26
CA PRO A 234 -14.98 -33.88 17.78
C PRO A 234 -14.78 -33.90 16.25
N LYS A 235 -15.40 -34.84 15.52
CA LYS A 235 -15.31 -34.91 14.04
C LYS A 235 -15.86 -33.67 13.34
N THR A 236 -16.82 -32.95 13.92
CA THR A 236 -17.41 -31.75 13.32
C THR A 236 -16.76 -30.45 13.81
N ARG A 237 -15.85 -30.52 14.80
CA ARG A 237 -15.15 -29.36 15.38
C ARG A 237 -14.57 -28.39 14.33
N PRO A 238 -13.86 -28.83 13.27
CA PRO A 238 -13.34 -27.89 12.27
C PRO A 238 -14.43 -27.11 11.54
N TYR A 239 -15.57 -27.76 11.29
CA TYR A 239 -16.71 -27.17 10.59
C TYR A 239 -17.45 -26.19 11.49
N ALA A 240 -17.73 -26.58 12.74
CA ALA A 240 -18.37 -25.72 13.73
C ALA A 240 -17.59 -24.40 13.91
N LYS A 241 -16.26 -24.47 14.05
CA LYS A 241 -15.41 -23.29 14.17
C LYS A 241 -15.41 -22.43 12.89
N LYS A 242 -15.28 -23.05 11.71
CA LYS A 242 -15.31 -22.32 10.42
C LYS A 242 -16.61 -21.55 10.23
N PHE A 243 -17.75 -22.19 10.43
CA PHE A 243 -19.05 -21.55 10.24
C PHE A 243 -19.32 -20.47 11.28
N LEU A 244 -18.88 -20.65 12.53
CA LEU A 244 -18.97 -19.63 13.55
C LEU A 244 -18.19 -18.36 13.16
N ILE A 245 -16.93 -18.50 12.73
CA ILE A 245 -16.11 -17.36 12.27
C ILE A 245 -16.78 -16.66 11.08
N GLN A 246 -17.30 -17.41 10.11
CA GLN A 246 -18.02 -16.84 8.98
C GLN A 246 -19.23 -16.02 9.45
N LYS A 247 -20.04 -16.55 10.38
CA LYS A 247 -21.19 -15.82 10.92
C LYS A 247 -20.79 -14.61 11.74
N MET A 248 -19.71 -14.67 12.52
CA MET A 248 -19.17 -13.51 13.25
C MET A 248 -18.77 -12.37 12.30
N ARG A 249 -18.16 -12.69 11.14
CA ARG A 249 -17.85 -11.69 10.10
C ARG A 249 -19.10 -11.10 9.46
N GLU A 250 -20.12 -11.91 9.21
CA GLU A 250 -21.40 -11.44 8.63
C GLU A 250 -22.13 -10.44 9.55
N VAL A 251 -21.93 -10.52 10.87
CA VAL A 251 -22.55 -9.63 11.86
C VAL A 251 -21.57 -8.61 12.48
N ASP A 252 -20.37 -8.48 11.91
CA ASP A 252 -19.31 -7.55 12.36
C ASP A 252 -18.94 -7.67 13.86
N TYR A 253 -18.93 -8.90 14.39
CA TYR A 253 -18.64 -9.16 15.80
C TYR A 253 -17.13 -9.28 16.08
N GLN A 254 -16.46 -8.13 16.13
CA GLN A 254 -15.00 -8.04 16.19
C GLN A 254 -14.38 -8.71 17.44
N GLU A 255 -15.00 -8.57 18.61
CA GLU A 255 -14.48 -9.16 19.86
C GLU A 255 -14.38 -10.70 19.80
N GLY A 256 -15.34 -11.36 19.14
CA GLY A 256 -15.32 -12.80 18.93
C GLY A 256 -14.26 -13.23 17.90
N LEU A 257 -14.07 -12.43 16.85
CA LEU A 257 -13.05 -12.67 15.84
C LEU A 257 -11.65 -12.58 16.46
N ASP A 258 -11.35 -11.54 17.22
CA ASP A 258 -10.05 -11.36 17.87
C ASP A 258 -9.71 -12.54 18.79
N ARG A 259 -10.70 -13.06 19.53
CA ARG A 259 -10.55 -14.22 20.42
C ARG A 259 -10.33 -15.53 19.65
N LEU A 260 -11.07 -15.77 18.57
CA LEU A 260 -11.05 -17.04 17.84
C LEU A 260 -9.97 -17.11 16.75
N GLU A 261 -9.57 -15.98 16.17
CA GLU A 261 -8.48 -15.91 15.19
C GLU A 261 -7.11 -16.11 15.86
N TRP A 262 -6.92 -15.60 17.09
CA TRP A 262 -5.69 -15.84 17.87
C TRP A 262 -5.47 -17.33 18.22
N THR A 263 -6.54 -18.07 18.52
CA THR A 263 -6.45 -19.53 18.77
C THR A 263 -6.28 -20.37 17.50
N THR A 264 -6.57 -19.81 16.32
CA THR A 264 -6.41 -20.50 15.02
C THR A 264 -4.98 -20.38 14.50
N ALA A 265 -4.25 -19.34 14.88
CA ALA A 265 -2.82 -19.18 14.54
C ALA A 265 -1.88 -20.14 15.31
N ASN A 266 -2.30 -20.66 16.48
CA ASN A 266 -1.41 -21.38 17.41
C ASN A 266 -1.72 -22.87 17.63
N ASN A 267 -2.86 -23.41 17.18
CA ASN A 267 -3.18 -24.83 17.31
C ASN A 267 -3.07 -25.54 15.94
N VAL A 268 -1.90 -26.13 15.70
CA VAL A 268 -1.56 -26.93 14.52
C VAL A 268 -2.39 -28.23 14.51
N VAL A 269 -3.46 -28.22 13.73
CA VAL A 269 -4.12 -29.40 13.17
C VAL A 269 -3.70 -29.46 11.69
N PRO A 270 -3.42 -30.64 11.09
CA PRO A 270 -2.93 -30.74 9.71
C PRO A 270 -3.74 -29.87 8.74
N ASP A 271 -3.00 -28.99 8.08
CA ASP A 271 -3.50 -27.80 7.43
C ASP A 271 -4.28 -28.12 6.14
N TYR A 272 -5.61 -28.03 6.19
CA TYR A 272 -6.49 -28.07 5.01
C TYR A 272 -6.23 -26.91 4.02
N GLN A 273 -5.48 -25.86 4.38
CA GLN A 273 -5.09 -24.81 3.43
C GLN A 273 -4.12 -25.37 2.36
N THR A 274 -3.32 -26.40 2.69
CA THR A 274 -2.43 -27.06 1.71
C THR A 274 -3.20 -27.78 0.60
N TRP A 275 -4.38 -28.33 0.88
CA TRP A 275 -5.22 -28.99 -0.12
C TRP A 275 -6.08 -28.00 -0.91
N ASP A 276 -6.49 -26.89 -0.28
CA ASP A 276 -7.33 -25.87 -0.89
C ASP A 276 -6.59 -25.08 -1.98
N TRP A 277 -5.31 -24.69 -1.79
CA TRP A 277 -4.57 -24.01 -2.86
C TRP A 277 -4.36 -24.91 -4.07
N LYS A 278 -3.96 -26.17 -3.86
CA LYS A 278 -3.68 -27.11 -4.96
C LYS A 278 -4.92 -27.39 -5.80
N SER A 279 -6.04 -27.70 -5.15
CA SER A 279 -7.31 -27.99 -5.84
C SER A 279 -7.79 -26.77 -6.63
N ARG A 280 -7.68 -25.57 -6.05
CA ARG A 280 -8.01 -24.31 -6.75
C ARG A 280 -7.08 -24.07 -7.94
N SER A 281 -5.78 -24.29 -7.79
CA SER A 281 -4.79 -24.11 -8.86
C SER A 281 -5.01 -25.10 -10.01
N ILE A 282 -5.27 -26.38 -9.71
CA ILE A 282 -5.59 -27.40 -10.72
C ILE A 282 -6.80 -26.96 -11.54
N LYS A 283 -7.87 -26.51 -10.88
CA LYS A 283 -9.08 -26.04 -11.55
C LYS A 283 -8.85 -24.78 -12.39
N LYS A 284 -8.15 -23.77 -11.83
CA LYS A 284 -7.91 -22.49 -12.51
C LYS A 284 -6.97 -22.60 -13.70
N LEU A 285 -5.97 -23.48 -13.62
CA LEU A 285 -5.02 -23.73 -14.69
C LEU A 285 -5.51 -24.81 -15.67
N ASN A 286 -6.64 -25.45 -15.39
CA ASN A 286 -7.18 -26.58 -16.15
C ASN A 286 -6.13 -27.70 -16.34
N LEU A 287 -5.45 -28.07 -15.25
CA LEU A 287 -4.38 -29.06 -15.28
C LEU A 287 -4.92 -30.47 -15.48
N SER A 288 -4.18 -31.28 -16.22
CA SER A 288 -4.42 -32.73 -16.27
C SER A 288 -4.10 -33.38 -14.93
N ASN A 289 -4.60 -34.61 -14.71
CA ASN A 289 -4.24 -35.39 -13.53
C ASN A 289 -2.72 -35.62 -13.42
N GLU A 290 -2.02 -35.73 -14.55
CA GLU A 290 -0.56 -35.89 -14.57
C GLU A 290 0.16 -34.61 -14.16
N ASP A 291 -0.30 -33.46 -14.65
CA ASP A 291 0.26 -32.15 -14.30
C ASP A 291 -0.04 -31.79 -12.84
N GLY A 292 -1.23 -32.14 -12.36
CA GLY A 292 -1.62 -31.96 -10.97
C GLY A 292 -0.74 -32.74 -10.00
N LYS A 293 -0.26 -33.93 -10.39
CA LYS A 293 0.68 -34.75 -9.59
C LYS A 293 2.05 -34.10 -9.43
N LEU A 294 2.47 -33.23 -10.36
CA LEU A 294 3.73 -32.50 -10.24
C LEU A 294 3.72 -31.50 -9.06
N LEU A 295 2.54 -31.22 -8.48
CA LEU A 295 2.36 -30.36 -7.32
C LEU A 295 2.33 -31.13 -5.98
N ASP A 296 2.33 -32.48 -6.01
CA ASP A 296 2.15 -33.33 -4.81
C ASP A 296 3.28 -33.18 -3.79
N ASP A 297 4.51 -33.01 -4.28
CA ASP A 297 5.72 -32.93 -3.47
C ASP A 297 6.19 -31.48 -3.24
N MET A 298 5.31 -30.51 -3.52
CA MET A 298 5.61 -29.08 -3.35
C MET A 298 5.06 -28.54 -2.02
N TYR A 299 5.94 -27.91 -1.25
CA TYR A 299 5.53 -27.13 -0.09
C TYR A 299 5.26 -25.68 -0.48
N PHE A 300 3.98 -25.28 -0.49
CA PHE A 300 3.55 -23.96 -0.92
C PHE A 300 3.61 -22.95 0.23
N ASN A 301 4.70 -22.18 0.26
CA ASN A 301 4.85 -21.09 1.22
C ASN A 301 4.21 -19.81 0.69
N GLN A 302 3.18 -19.33 1.39
CA GLN A 302 2.58 -18.03 1.10
C GLN A 302 3.59 -16.90 1.41
N ASN A 303 3.68 -15.95 0.50
CA ASN A 303 4.40 -14.71 0.69
C ASN A 303 3.66 -13.59 -0.05
N ASN A 304 4.01 -12.31 0.17
CA ASN A 304 3.28 -11.18 -0.40
C ASN A 304 3.10 -11.26 -1.93
N PHE A 305 4.10 -11.79 -2.66
CA PHE A 305 4.04 -11.95 -4.11
C PHE A 305 3.12 -13.11 -4.53
N ILE A 306 3.27 -14.26 -3.88
CA ILE A 306 2.46 -15.46 -4.12
C ILE A 306 1.00 -15.27 -3.66
N ALA A 307 0.75 -14.39 -2.69
CA ALA A 307 -0.60 -14.01 -2.26
C ALA A 307 -1.39 -13.29 -3.37
N ILE A 308 -0.71 -12.72 -4.37
CA ILE A 308 -1.34 -12.19 -5.57
C ILE A 308 -1.65 -13.38 -6.49
N GLU A 309 -2.93 -13.65 -6.70
CA GLU A 309 -3.39 -14.83 -7.43
C GLU A 309 -2.80 -14.93 -8.84
N PHE A 310 -2.81 -13.82 -9.59
CA PHE A 310 -2.21 -13.79 -10.93
C PHE A 310 -0.73 -14.24 -10.88
N CYS A 311 0.05 -13.70 -9.94
CA CYS A 311 1.46 -14.04 -9.80
C CYS A 311 1.67 -15.50 -9.38
N SER A 312 0.90 -16.02 -8.43
CA SER A 312 1.01 -17.43 -8.05
C SER A 312 0.67 -18.38 -9.21
N LEU A 313 -0.36 -18.08 -9.99
CA LEU A 313 -0.73 -18.90 -11.15
C LEU A 313 0.38 -18.91 -12.21
N GLU A 314 0.99 -17.77 -12.53
CA GLU A 314 2.10 -17.71 -13.49
C GLU A 314 3.37 -18.42 -12.96
N VAL A 315 3.65 -18.35 -11.65
CA VAL A 315 4.74 -19.14 -11.03
C VAL A 315 4.45 -20.64 -11.11
N LEU A 316 3.21 -21.07 -10.86
CA LEU A 316 2.83 -22.49 -10.93
C LEU A 316 2.92 -23.04 -12.36
N LYS A 317 2.51 -22.26 -13.37
CA LYS A 317 2.68 -22.63 -14.79
C LYS A 317 4.15 -22.84 -15.14
N LEU A 318 5.02 -21.92 -14.71
CA LEU A 318 6.46 -22.02 -14.95
C LEU A 318 7.06 -23.21 -14.19
N TYR A 319 6.64 -23.46 -12.95
CA TYR A 319 7.07 -24.60 -12.14
C TYR A 319 6.72 -25.94 -12.78
N ILE A 320 5.48 -26.11 -13.27
CA ILE A 320 5.05 -27.32 -13.98
C ILE A 320 5.89 -27.52 -15.24
N THR A 321 6.13 -26.44 -15.99
CA THR A 321 7.01 -26.46 -17.17
C THR A 321 8.43 -26.90 -16.81
N ALA A 322 9.01 -26.34 -15.74
CA ALA A 322 10.33 -26.70 -15.26
C ALA A 322 10.41 -28.18 -14.84
N ARG A 323 9.39 -28.71 -14.16
CA ARG A 323 9.34 -30.12 -13.75
C ARG A 323 9.25 -31.07 -14.94
N LYS A 324 8.47 -30.74 -15.96
CA LYS A 324 8.40 -31.49 -17.22
C LYS A 324 9.72 -31.45 -17.98
N ALA A 325 10.33 -30.27 -18.07
CA ALA A 325 11.64 -30.09 -18.70
C ALA A 325 12.72 -30.92 -17.99
N LEU A 326 12.76 -30.89 -16.66
CA LEU A 326 13.71 -31.67 -15.86
C LEU A 326 13.56 -33.17 -16.12
N LYS A 327 12.32 -33.69 -16.07
CA LYS A 327 12.03 -35.10 -16.34
C LYS A 327 12.48 -35.51 -17.75
N THR A 328 12.22 -34.67 -18.74
CA THR A 328 12.60 -34.90 -20.14
C THR A 328 14.11 -34.88 -20.31
N ALA A 329 14.79 -33.90 -19.71
CA ALA A 329 16.24 -33.75 -19.77
C ALA A 329 16.95 -34.92 -19.10
N TYR A 330 16.50 -35.37 -17.92
CA TYR A 330 17.04 -36.53 -17.25
C TYR A 330 16.84 -37.81 -18.06
N ALA A 331 15.65 -38.02 -18.64
CA ALA A 331 15.41 -39.16 -19.52
C ALA A 331 16.35 -39.16 -20.74
N ALA A 332 16.56 -38.00 -21.37
CA ALA A 332 17.45 -37.86 -22.52
C ALA A 332 18.93 -38.19 -22.22
N HIS A 333 19.37 -37.95 -20.98
CA HIS A 333 20.73 -38.26 -20.53
C HIS A 333 20.85 -39.62 -19.81
N ASN A 334 19.78 -40.42 -19.80
CA ASN A 334 19.69 -41.68 -19.05
C ASN A 334 20.02 -41.52 -17.55
N ILE A 335 19.58 -40.41 -16.96
CA ILE A 335 19.75 -40.06 -15.56
C ILE A 335 18.46 -40.40 -14.80
N LYS A 336 18.58 -41.09 -13.66
CA LYS A 336 17.46 -41.28 -12.74
C LYS A 336 17.37 -40.09 -11.78
N GLN A 337 16.15 -39.60 -11.57
CA GLN A 337 15.90 -38.45 -10.69
C GLN A 337 16.34 -38.76 -9.25
N GLU A 338 16.07 -39.97 -8.79
CA GLU A 338 16.38 -40.44 -7.44
C GLU A 338 17.89 -40.37 -7.16
N ASP A 339 18.71 -40.73 -8.15
CA ASP A 339 20.17 -40.72 -8.04
C ASP A 339 20.71 -39.27 -7.95
N GLN A 340 20.20 -38.36 -8.79
CA GLN A 340 20.59 -36.94 -8.72
C GLN A 340 20.14 -36.27 -7.43
N PHE A 341 18.93 -36.60 -6.99
CA PHE A 341 18.40 -36.05 -5.74
C PHE A 341 19.19 -36.58 -4.55
N ALA A 342 19.60 -37.86 -4.56
CA ALA A 342 20.45 -38.42 -3.50
C ALA A 342 21.80 -37.70 -3.38
N ILE A 343 22.43 -37.31 -4.50
CA ILE A 343 23.68 -36.52 -4.48
C ILE A 343 23.47 -35.18 -3.77
N ILE A 344 22.38 -34.47 -4.07
CA ILE A 344 22.08 -33.18 -3.45
C ILE A 344 21.73 -33.36 -1.97
N LEU A 345 20.93 -34.37 -1.63
CA LEU A 345 20.52 -34.66 -0.25
C LEU A 345 21.70 -35.09 0.64
N ASP A 346 22.65 -35.85 0.09
CA ASP A 346 23.90 -36.19 0.78
C ASP A 346 24.71 -34.92 1.12
N LEU A 347 24.84 -33.98 0.18
CA LEU A 347 25.48 -32.70 0.43
C LEU A 347 24.74 -31.87 1.47
N ILE A 348 23.40 -31.83 1.42
CA ILE A 348 22.59 -31.16 2.44
C ILE A 348 22.87 -31.78 3.81
N ALA A 349 22.78 -33.10 3.95
CA ALA A 349 23.00 -33.77 5.23
C ALA A 349 24.40 -33.48 5.80
N ARG A 350 25.45 -33.57 4.97
CA ARG A 350 26.84 -33.42 5.42
C ARG A 350 27.33 -31.99 5.54
N LYS A 351 26.90 -31.07 4.66
CA LYS A 351 27.43 -29.70 4.58
C LYS A 351 26.49 -28.67 5.17
N GLN A 352 25.18 -28.85 5.00
CA GLN A 352 24.19 -27.93 5.57
C GLN A 352 23.97 -28.23 7.05
N TYR A 353 23.82 -29.51 7.39
CA TYR A 353 23.47 -29.93 8.75
C TYR A 353 24.64 -30.56 9.53
N ASN A 354 25.78 -30.78 8.89
CA ASN A 354 26.97 -31.41 9.50
C ASN A 354 26.67 -32.77 10.14
N TYR A 355 25.74 -33.54 9.57
CA TYR A 355 25.44 -34.88 10.06
C TYR A 355 26.53 -35.86 9.69
N ARG A 356 26.89 -36.71 10.66
CA ARG A 356 27.82 -37.82 10.44
C ARG A 356 27.26 -38.78 9.39
N LEU A 357 28.11 -39.20 8.47
CA LEU A 357 27.78 -40.19 7.44
C LEU A 357 27.14 -41.42 8.08
N ASN A 358 26.05 -41.92 7.49
CA ASN A 358 25.28 -43.08 7.95
C ASN A 358 24.59 -42.96 9.32
N SER A 359 24.62 -41.79 9.97
CA SER A 359 23.80 -41.55 11.17
C SER A 359 22.30 -41.64 10.86
N GLN A 360 21.48 -41.83 11.90
CA GLN A 360 20.02 -41.85 11.75
C GLN A 360 19.50 -40.57 11.09
N ASN A 361 20.02 -39.41 11.50
CA ASN A 361 19.66 -38.11 10.92
C ASN A 361 20.09 -37.97 9.45
N TYR A 362 21.27 -38.48 9.10
CA TYR A 362 21.73 -38.53 7.71
C TYR A 362 20.80 -39.36 6.82
N ARG A 363 20.44 -40.58 7.27
CA ARG A 363 19.51 -41.46 6.54
C ARG A 363 18.11 -40.87 6.45
N TYR A 364 17.67 -40.18 7.50
CA TYR A 364 16.38 -39.50 7.50
C TYR A 364 16.29 -38.46 6.38
N VAL A 365 17.32 -37.62 6.20
CA VAL A 365 17.39 -36.60 5.14
C VAL A 365 17.32 -37.23 3.75
N LEU A 366 18.12 -38.28 3.51
CA LEU A 366 18.13 -38.99 2.22
C LEU A 366 16.75 -39.56 1.84
N ASN A 367 16.03 -40.10 2.81
CA ASN A 367 14.77 -40.79 2.56
C ASN A 367 13.54 -39.87 2.51
N HIS A 368 13.58 -38.69 3.14
CA HIS A 368 12.37 -37.88 3.36
C HIS A 368 12.48 -36.42 2.92
N SER A 369 13.66 -35.93 2.53
CA SER A 369 13.87 -34.50 2.27
C SER A 369 13.92 -34.11 0.79
N SER A 370 13.45 -34.95 -0.13
CA SER A 370 13.37 -34.63 -1.58
C SER A 370 12.57 -33.36 -1.87
N GLN A 371 11.62 -33.02 -1.00
CA GLN A 371 10.82 -31.79 -1.05
C GLN A 371 11.67 -30.50 -0.97
N VAL A 372 12.89 -30.58 -0.42
CA VAL A 372 13.81 -29.44 -0.39
C VAL A 372 14.22 -29.04 -1.82
N ILE A 373 14.42 -30.03 -2.69
CA ILE A 373 14.84 -29.82 -4.09
C ILE A 373 13.67 -29.29 -4.90
N THR A 374 12.46 -29.84 -4.73
CA THR A 374 11.27 -29.31 -5.40
C THR A 374 10.92 -27.90 -4.92
N GLY A 375 11.11 -27.61 -3.64
CA GLY A 375 11.01 -26.27 -3.07
C GLY A 375 12.03 -25.29 -3.66
N TYR A 376 13.25 -25.75 -3.95
CA TYR A 376 14.23 -24.94 -4.69
C TYR A 376 13.75 -24.61 -6.11
N ILE A 377 13.27 -25.61 -6.87
CA ILE A 377 12.76 -25.38 -8.24
C ILE A 377 11.60 -24.37 -8.23
N PHE A 378 10.67 -24.49 -7.28
CA PHE A 378 9.56 -23.54 -7.13
C PHE A 378 10.06 -22.12 -6.89
N LYS A 379 10.94 -21.92 -5.90
CA LYS A 379 11.49 -20.58 -5.62
C LYS A 379 12.30 -20.05 -6.80
N TYR A 380 13.01 -20.92 -7.53
CA TYR A 380 13.77 -20.54 -8.72
C TYR A 380 12.83 -19.97 -9.79
N CYS A 381 11.71 -20.65 -10.05
CA CYS A 381 10.64 -20.17 -10.93
C CYS A 381 10.03 -18.86 -10.42
N GLU A 382 9.73 -18.76 -9.11
CA GLU A 382 9.22 -17.54 -8.50
C GLU A 382 10.16 -16.35 -8.76
N ASN A 383 11.47 -16.55 -8.62
CA ASN A 383 12.45 -15.49 -8.87
C ASN A 383 12.53 -15.05 -10.33
N LYS A 384 12.34 -15.98 -11.28
CA LYS A 384 12.28 -15.65 -12.70
C LYS A 384 11.04 -14.78 -13.00
N ILE A 385 9.87 -15.13 -12.46
CA ILE A 385 8.64 -14.34 -12.63
C ILE A 385 8.74 -13.00 -11.88
N ARG A 386 9.27 -12.96 -10.65
CA ARG A 386 9.54 -11.70 -9.93
C ARG A 386 10.43 -10.77 -10.74
N GLY A 387 11.49 -11.29 -11.36
CA GLY A 387 12.36 -10.53 -12.24
C GLY A 387 11.62 -9.96 -13.45
N LEU A 388 10.78 -10.76 -14.11
CA LEU A 388 9.96 -10.32 -15.25
C LEU A 388 8.99 -9.20 -14.87
N TYR A 389 8.49 -9.22 -13.64
CA TYR A 389 7.52 -8.24 -13.15
C TYR A 389 8.15 -7.11 -12.33
N ASP A 390 9.46 -6.88 -12.39
CA ASP A 390 10.16 -5.82 -11.63
C ASP A 390 9.90 -5.88 -10.10
N TYR A 391 9.76 -7.09 -9.56
CA TYR A 391 9.54 -7.35 -8.15
C TYR A 391 10.84 -7.76 -7.45
N LYS A 392 10.95 -7.46 -6.14
CA LYS A 392 12.14 -7.79 -5.35
C LYS A 392 12.44 -9.30 -5.40
N LYS A 393 13.64 -9.68 -5.83
CA LYS A 393 14.11 -11.08 -5.83
C LYS A 393 14.13 -11.65 -4.41
N LEU A 394 13.77 -12.92 -4.28
CA LEU A 394 14.03 -13.71 -3.09
C LEU A 394 15.52 -14.03 -3.00
N ASN A 395 16.03 -13.98 -1.78
CA ASN A 395 17.32 -14.59 -1.47
C ASN A 395 17.08 -16.09 -1.34
N LEU A 396 17.04 -16.76 -2.50
CA LEU A 396 16.63 -18.15 -2.70
C LEU A 396 17.08 -19.08 -1.58
N LEU A 397 18.34 -18.95 -1.18
CA LEU A 397 19.05 -19.89 -0.33
C LEU A 397 20.26 -19.25 0.37
N GLN A 398 20.20 -17.98 0.81
CA GLN A 398 21.36 -17.32 1.45
C GLN A 398 21.85 -18.02 2.74
N SER A 399 21.03 -18.91 3.31
CA SER A 399 21.37 -19.75 4.45
C SER A 399 21.99 -21.11 4.07
N TYR A 400 22.09 -21.45 2.78
CA TYR A 400 22.62 -22.73 2.33
C TYR A 400 24.13 -22.67 2.09
N HIS A 401 24.79 -23.78 2.37
CA HIS A 401 26.21 -23.98 2.07
C HIS A 401 26.47 -23.87 0.55
N GLU A 402 27.58 -23.24 0.16
CA GLU A 402 27.93 -22.96 -1.23
C GLU A 402 27.96 -24.22 -2.11
N GLU A 403 28.57 -25.31 -1.62
CA GLU A 403 28.56 -26.61 -2.32
C GLU A 403 27.14 -27.15 -2.62
N VAL A 404 26.17 -26.88 -1.74
CA VAL A 404 24.77 -27.29 -1.97
C VAL A 404 24.15 -26.43 -3.07
N LEU A 405 24.43 -25.12 -3.07
CA LEU A 405 23.98 -24.20 -4.12
C LEU A 405 24.55 -24.59 -5.49
N LEU A 406 25.84 -24.92 -5.53
CA LEU A 406 26.52 -25.37 -6.74
C LEU A 406 25.92 -26.68 -7.25
N SER A 407 25.64 -27.63 -6.36
CA SER A 407 25.00 -28.90 -6.72
C SER A 407 23.57 -28.71 -7.24
N LEU A 408 22.75 -27.87 -6.58
CA LEU A 408 21.41 -27.52 -7.07
C LEU A 408 21.47 -26.84 -8.45
N THR A 409 22.44 -25.96 -8.66
CA THR A 409 22.59 -25.28 -9.94
C THR A 409 23.02 -26.26 -11.04
N THR A 410 24.02 -27.09 -10.75
CA THR A 410 24.64 -28.01 -11.72
C THR A 410 23.74 -29.20 -12.06
N ASN A 411 23.07 -29.77 -11.06
CA ASN A 411 22.31 -31.00 -11.21
C ASN A 411 20.82 -30.75 -11.47
N VAL A 412 20.31 -29.53 -11.24
CA VAL A 412 18.89 -29.20 -11.45
C VAL A 412 18.70 -27.99 -12.36
N ALA A 413 19.21 -26.82 -11.97
CA ALA A 413 18.90 -25.57 -12.69
C ALA A 413 19.43 -25.56 -14.13
N SER A 414 20.63 -26.09 -14.36
CA SER A 414 21.26 -26.20 -15.68
C SER A 414 20.41 -26.97 -16.71
N PHE A 415 19.66 -27.99 -16.25
CA PHE A 415 18.81 -28.82 -17.10
C PHE A 415 17.47 -28.19 -17.47
N ILE A 416 17.05 -27.13 -16.76
CA ILE A 416 15.75 -26.48 -16.95
C ILE A 416 15.86 -25.03 -17.41
N GLU A 417 17.06 -24.44 -17.35
CA GLU A 417 17.26 -23.02 -17.60
C GLU A 417 16.83 -22.60 -19.01
N LYS A 418 17.18 -23.41 -20.02
CA LYS A 418 16.80 -23.15 -21.41
C LYS A 418 15.27 -23.11 -21.57
N ASP A 419 14.59 -24.18 -21.16
CA ASP A 419 13.13 -24.29 -21.26
C ASP A 419 12.40 -23.21 -20.46
N ILE A 420 12.91 -22.86 -19.27
CA ILE A 420 12.39 -21.76 -18.48
C ILE A 420 12.52 -20.44 -19.23
N ASN A 421 13.70 -20.13 -19.76
CA ASN A 421 13.92 -18.87 -20.47
C ASN A 421 13.08 -18.78 -21.75
N GLU A 422 12.88 -19.89 -22.47
CA GLU A 422 11.97 -19.95 -23.62
C GLU A 422 10.50 -19.73 -23.21
N HIS A 423 10.09 -20.30 -22.07
CA HIS A 423 8.72 -20.15 -21.55
C HIS A 423 8.46 -18.75 -21.01
N LEU A 424 9.46 -18.05 -20.45
CA LEU A 424 9.31 -16.68 -19.94
C LEU A 424 8.80 -15.71 -21.01
N ASN A 425 9.13 -15.93 -22.29
CA ASN A 425 8.62 -15.12 -23.41
C ASN A 425 7.11 -15.28 -23.64
N LYS A 426 6.49 -16.35 -23.10
CA LYS A 426 5.06 -16.66 -23.22
C LYS A 426 4.27 -16.31 -21.96
N VAL A 427 4.95 -15.88 -20.89
CA VAL A 427 4.32 -15.51 -19.63
C VAL A 427 3.47 -14.25 -19.84
N ASN A 428 2.26 -14.26 -19.28
CA ASN A 428 1.34 -13.13 -19.41
C ASN A 428 1.87 -11.90 -18.66
N LYS A 429 1.62 -10.72 -19.22
CA LYS A 429 1.89 -9.46 -18.50
C LYS A 429 0.83 -9.23 -17.42
N PRO A 430 1.18 -8.62 -16.28
CA PRO A 430 0.21 -8.27 -15.25
C PRO A 430 -0.90 -7.37 -15.80
N ASP A 431 -2.15 -7.65 -15.42
CA ASP A 431 -3.28 -6.76 -15.69
C ASP A 431 -3.26 -5.51 -14.77
N GLN A 432 -4.19 -4.58 -14.99
CA GLN A 432 -4.23 -3.33 -14.22
C GLN A 432 -4.43 -3.56 -12.72
N GLU A 433 -5.22 -4.55 -12.33
CA GLU A 433 -5.48 -4.83 -10.92
C GLU A 433 -4.24 -5.44 -10.25
N THR A 434 -3.60 -6.38 -10.92
CA THR A 434 -2.34 -7.00 -10.52
C THR A 434 -1.24 -5.94 -10.40
N GLU A 435 -1.15 -5.02 -11.35
CA GLU A 435 -0.22 -3.87 -11.27
C GLU A 435 -0.45 -3.04 -10.00
N ARG A 436 -1.71 -2.77 -9.62
CA ARG A 436 -2.04 -2.07 -8.38
C ARG A 436 -1.58 -2.82 -7.14
N TYR A 437 -1.76 -4.14 -7.08
CA TYR A 437 -1.26 -4.94 -5.95
C TYR A 437 0.27 -4.97 -5.89
N LEU A 438 0.94 -5.14 -7.03
CA LEU A 438 2.40 -5.15 -7.08
C LEU A 438 2.99 -3.80 -6.64
N ASN A 439 2.40 -2.69 -7.07
CA ASN A 439 2.85 -1.34 -6.72
C ASN A 439 2.51 -0.95 -5.28
N ALA A 440 1.46 -1.53 -4.68
CA ALA A 440 1.17 -1.38 -3.25
C ALA A 440 2.26 -2.01 -2.37
N GLN A 441 2.87 -3.12 -2.82
CA GLN A 441 3.91 -3.84 -2.08
C GLN A 441 5.32 -3.30 -2.36
N VAL A 442 5.61 -2.89 -3.60
CA VAL A 442 6.92 -2.34 -4.00
C VAL A 442 6.72 -0.92 -4.54
N THR A 443 6.81 0.05 -3.64
CA THR A 443 6.42 1.45 -3.88
C THR A 443 7.30 2.20 -4.89
N THR A 444 8.45 1.64 -5.27
CA THR A 444 9.41 2.24 -6.21
C THR A 444 9.34 1.64 -7.63
N ARG A 445 8.49 0.64 -7.86
CA ARG A 445 8.41 -0.11 -9.11
C ARG A 445 8.00 0.74 -10.31
N TRP A 446 7.28 1.84 -10.10
CA TRP A 446 6.94 2.81 -11.14
C TRP A 446 8.16 3.52 -11.74
N LYS A 447 9.30 3.59 -11.05
CA LYS A 447 10.48 4.36 -11.50
C LYS A 447 11.06 3.84 -12.81
N THR A 448 11.01 2.53 -13.04
CA THR A 448 11.48 1.93 -14.29
C THR A 448 10.49 2.13 -15.44
N LYS A 449 9.23 2.43 -15.12
CA LYS A 449 8.13 2.57 -16.09
C LYS A 449 7.86 4.03 -16.45
N LEU A 450 8.08 4.96 -15.53
CA LEU A 450 7.86 6.38 -15.74
C LEU A 450 9.09 7.03 -16.39
N ASN A 451 8.99 7.33 -17.69
CA ASN A 451 10.05 8.04 -18.41
C ASN A 451 9.84 9.56 -18.31
N LEU A 452 10.73 10.23 -17.57
CA LEU A 452 10.75 11.69 -17.39
C LEU A 452 11.97 12.33 -18.08
N THR A 453 12.16 12.07 -19.37
CA THR A 453 13.17 12.76 -20.19
C THR A 453 12.54 13.77 -21.14
N THR A 454 13.25 14.86 -21.38
CA THR A 454 12.81 15.93 -22.28
C THR A 454 12.68 15.42 -23.72
N GLU A 455 13.57 14.54 -24.15
CA GLU A 455 13.56 13.91 -25.47
C GLU A 455 12.30 13.05 -25.65
N TYR A 456 11.95 12.23 -24.64
CA TYR A 456 10.75 11.40 -24.68
C TYR A 456 9.48 12.24 -24.74
N TYR A 457 9.39 13.30 -23.92
CA TYR A 457 8.26 14.22 -23.94
C TYR A 457 8.10 14.93 -25.28
N LYS A 458 9.20 15.41 -25.87
CA LYS A 458 9.19 16.06 -27.19
C LYS A 458 8.78 15.11 -28.32
N GLN A 459 9.26 13.86 -28.29
CA GLN A 459 8.94 12.85 -29.30
C GLN A 459 7.48 12.38 -29.22
N LEU A 460 6.99 12.14 -28.00
CA LEU A 460 5.65 11.59 -27.77
C LEU A 460 4.55 12.66 -27.88
N GLY A 461 4.87 13.90 -27.51
CA GLY A 461 3.92 14.99 -27.41
C GLY A 461 3.13 15.02 -26.09
N LYS A 462 2.49 16.16 -25.82
CA LYS A 462 1.83 16.45 -24.53
C LYS A 462 0.72 15.46 -24.17
N HIS A 463 -0.27 15.28 -25.04
CA HIS A 463 -1.44 14.46 -24.73
C HIS A 463 -1.11 12.97 -24.48
N PRO A 464 -0.32 12.29 -25.34
CA PRO A 464 -0.01 10.89 -25.10
C PRO A 464 0.94 10.70 -23.91
N PHE A 465 1.83 11.66 -23.63
CA PHE A 465 2.62 11.66 -22.39
C PHE A 465 1.73 11.68 -21.15
N LEU A 466 0.75 12.58 -21.10
CA LEU A 466 -0.18 12.66 -19.97
C LEU A 466 -1.02 11.40 -19.82
N ALA A 467 -1.40 10.74 -20.92
CA ALA A 467 -2.10 9.46 -20.87
C ALA A 467 -1.24 8.37 -20.21
N GLU A 468 0.06 8.28 -20.52
CA GLU A 468 0.96 7.32 -19.87
C GLU A 468 1.21 7.68 -18.39
N VAL A 469 1.34 8.96 -18.05
CA VAL A 469 1.44 9.40 -16.65
C VAL A 469 0.18 9.01 -15.86
N ASN A 470 -1.00 9.29 -16.40
CA ASN A 470 -2.28 8.95 -15.75
C ASN A 470 -2.43 7.45 -15.56
N LYS A 471 -2.07 6.65 -16.57
CA LYS A 471 -2.04 5.18 -16.46
C LYS A 471 -1.11 4.70 -15.34
N ILE A 472 0.08 5.31 -15.19
CA ILE A 472 0.99 4.99 -14.08
C ILE A 472 0.39 5.39 -12.74
N LEU A 473 -0.25 6.56 -12.64
CA LEU A 473 -0.94 7.00 -11.42
C LEU A 473 -2.08 6.02 -11.05
N ASP A 474 -2.89 5.59 -12.01
CA ASP A 474 -3.97 4.62 -11.80
C ASP A 474 -3.44 3.26 -11.32
N GLN A 475 -2.33 2.81 -11.90
CA GLN A 475 -1.61 1.60 -11.47
C GLN A 475 -0.97 1.74 -10.09
N ASN A 476 -0.80 2.96 -9.58
CA ASN A 476 -0.25 3.25 -8.25
C ASN A 476 -1.30 3.79 -7.26
N SER A 477 -2.59 3.69 -7.59
CA SER A 477 -3.68 4.13 -6.70
C SER A 477 -3.66 3.50 -5.30
N LYS A 478 -3.13 2.28 -5.16
CA LYS A 478 -2.92 1.58 -3.88
C LYS A 478 -1.50 1.73 -3.31
N ASN A 479 -0.61 2.48 -3.98
CA ASN A 479 0.76 2.70 -3.52
C ASN A 479 0.75 3.71 -2.36
N PRO A 480 1.24 3.34 -1.17
CA PRO A 480 1.27 4.25 -0.01
C PRO A 480 2.21 5.46 -0.20
N SER A 481 2.97 5.52 -1.28
CA SER A 481 3.85 6.64 -1.64
C SER A 481 3.49 7.25 -3.01
N LEU A 482 2.21 7.20 -3.41
CA LEU A 482 1.71 7.77 -4.66
C LEU A 482 2.05 9.26 -4.81
N GLU A 483 2.11 10.00 -3.71
CA GLU A 483 2.49 11.42 -3.69
C GLU A 483 3.88 11.66 -4.30
N ILE A 484 4.80 10.70 -4.21
CA ILE A 484 6.15 10.84 -4.81
C ILE A 484 6.05 10.88 -6.34
N ILE A 485 5.09 10.18 -6.95
CA ILE A 485 4.92 10.18 -8.41
C ILE A 485 4.47 11.57 -8.87
N TYR A 486 3.45 12.15 -8.21
CA TYR A 486 3.05 13.54 -8.47
C TYR A 486 4.22 14.52 -8.27
N TYR A 487 5.03 14.30 -7.22
CA TYR A 487 6.20 15.12 -6.92
C TYR A 487 7.24 15.13 -8.05
N GLU A 488 7.60 13.97 -8.60
CA GLU A 488 8.57 13.91 -9.69
C GLU A 488 7.99 14.45 -11.01
N VAL A 489 6.72 14.20 -11.30
CA VAL A 489 6.07 14.70 -12.51
C VAL A 489 6.01 16.24 -12.52
N PHE A 490 5.63 16.89 -11.41
CA PHE A 490 5.58 18.36 -11.41
C PHE A 490 6.95 18.98 -11.61
N LYS A 491 7.99 18.40 -10.99
CA LYS A 491 9.37 18.89 -11.13
C LYS A 491 9.85 18.78 -12.57
N PHE A 492 9.54 17.66 -13.22
CA PHE A 492 9.86 17.47 -14.63
C PHE A 492 9.12 18.46 -15.54
N LEU A 493 7.85 18.74 -15.26
CA LEU A 493 7.03 19.66 -16.05
C LEU A 493 7.36 21.13 -15.81
N ALA A 494 8.00 21.50 -14.71
CA ALA A 494 8.28 22.90 -14.36
C ALA A 494 8.93 23.74 -15.49
N PRO A 495 9.96 23.26 -16.22
CA PRO A 495 10.51 23.98 -17.37
C PRO A 495 9.71 23.81 -18.69
N LEU A 496 8.74 22.90 -18.76
CA LEU A 496 8.07 22.53 -20.02
C LEU A 496 6.63 23.06 -20.11
N ASP A 497 5.89 23.02 -19.01
CA ASP A 497 4.50 23.46 -18.92
C ASP A 497 4.22 23.95 -17.50
N LYS A 498 4.22 25.28 -17.34
CA LYS A 498 4.05 25.95 -16.04
C LYS A 498 2.69 25.62 -15.41
N GLN A 499 1.65 25.57 -16.23
CA GLN A 499 0.28 25.30 -15.80
C GLN A 499 0.17 23.89 -15.24
N LEU A 500 0.56 22.89 -16.03
CA LEU A 500 0.51 21.49 -15.57
C LEU A 500 1.44 21.23 -14.40
N SER A 501 2.63 21.84 -14.36
CA SER A 501 3.52 21.72 -13.20
C SER A 501 2.82 22.17 -11.92
N PHE A 502 2.09 23.30 -11.94
CA PHE A 502 1.38 23.75 -10.75
C PHE A 502 0.22 22.82 -10.36
N GLU A 503 -0.57 22.35 -11.33
CA GLU A 503 -1.66 21.40 -11.09
C GLU A 503 -1.17 20.09 -10.45
N TYR A 504 -0.07 19.51 -10.96
CA TYR A 504 0.52 18.30 -10.39
C TYR A 504 1.08 18.53 -8.98
N TYR A 505 1.60 19.73 -8.68
CA TYR A 505 2.02 20.09 -7.33
C TYR A 505 0.83 20.15 -6.35
N LEU A 506 -0.32 20.69 -6.77
CA LEU A 506 -1.54 20.69 -5.95
C LEU A 506 -2.05 19.26 -5.71
N ARG A 507 -2.04 18.40 -6.74
CA ARG A 507 -2.39 16.98 -6.61
C ARG A 507 -1.44 16.25 -5.66
N TYR A 508 -0.15 16.57 -5.69
CA TYR A 508 0.84 16.08 -4.72
C TYR A 508 0.47 16.47 -3.27
N ILE A 509 0.16 17.75 -3.02
CA ILE A 509 -0.27 18.20 -1.68
C ILE A 509 -1.51 17.43 -1.23
N ASN A 510 -2.54 17.34 -2.08
CA ASN A 510 -3.77 16.65 -1.75
C ASN A 510 -3.55 15.17 -1.40
N GLN A 511 -2.74 14.47 -2.21
CA GLN A 511 -2.39 13.07 -1.95
C GLN A 511 -1.64 12.92 -0.62
N HIS A 512 -0.70 13.82 -0.34
CA HIS A 512 0.06 13.82 0.90
C HIS A 512 -0.84 14.01 2.14
N LEU A 513 -1.81 14.92 2.09
CA LEU A 513 -2.73 15.19 3.20
C LEU A 513 -3.74 14.05 3.44
N THR A 514 -3.96 13.20 2.44
CA THR A 514 -4.94 12.11 2.49
C THR A 514 -4.30 10.80 2.99
N GLY A 515 -3.02 10.56 2.69
CA GLY A 515 -2.43 9.23 2.88
C GLY A 515 -1.02 9.14 3.50
N SER A 516 -0.33 10.24 3.79
CA SER A 516 1.12 10.16 4.06
C SER A 516 1.54 10.15 5.54
N THR A 517 2.52 9.30 5.85
CA THR A 517 3.42 9.39 7.02
C THR A 517 4.71 10.18 6.74
N LEU A 518 4.92 10.62 5.50
CA LEU A 518 6.12 11.32 5.05
C LEU A 518 6.05 12.81 5.40
N VAL A 519 7.20 13.49 5.38
CA VAL A 519 7.26 14.95 5.59
C VAL A 519 6.90 15.66 4.29
N LEU A 520 5.94 16.61 4.36
CA LEU A 520 5.55 17.43 3.22
C LEU A 520 6.75 18.25 2.73
N LYS A 521 7.19 17.95 1.50
CA LYS A 521 8.17 18.77 0.78
C LYS A 521 7.46 19.91 0.06
N LEU A 522 7.78 21.14 0.41
CA LEU A 522 7.32 22.32 -0.33
C LEU A 522 8.03 22.42 -1.69
N MET A 523 7.41 23.17 -2.61
CA MET A 523 8.01 23.47 -3.90
C MET A 523 9.41 24.11 -3.72
N PRO A 524 10.46 23.59 -4.38
CA PRO A 524 11.79 24.18 -4.32
C PRO A 524 11.80 25.66 -4.74
N GLN A 525 12.51 26.51 -4.01
CA GLN A 525 12.54 27.97 -4.23
C GLN A 525 12.98 28.37 -5.65
N ASN A 526 13.88 27.59 -6.27
CA ASN A 526 14.29 27.81 -7.65
C ASN A 526 13.15 27.54 -8.66
N ILE A 527 12.26 26.59 -8.39
CA ILE A 527 11.07 26.33 -9.21
C ILE A 527 10.02 27.42 -8.95
N VAL A 528 9.79 27.79 -7.69
CA VAL A 528 8.89 28.89 -7.31
C VAL A 528 9.24 30.17 -8.07
N LYS A 529 10.52 30.59 -8.05
CA LYS A 529 10.99 31.79 -8.78
C LYS A 529 10.84 31.69 -10.30
N LYS A 530 10.97 30.49 -10.88
CA LYS A 530 10.82 30.26 -12.33
C LYS A 530 9.37 30.26 -12.78
N LEU A 531 8.48 29.67 -11.97
CA LEU A 531 7.05 29.59 -12.29
C LEU A 531 6.34 30.90 -11.98
N PHE A 532 6.58 31.49 -10.82
CA PHE A 532 5.87 32.65 -10.30
C PHE A 532 6.77 33.89 -10.32
N THR A 533 6.91 34.49 -11.50
CA THR A 533 7.86 35.59 -11.75
C THR A 533 7.44 36.91 -11.12
N THR A 534 6.14 37.16 -10.94
CA THR A 534 5.63 38.40 -10.33
C THR A 534 5.23 38.19 -8.86
N PRO A 535 5.34 39.23 -8.02
CA PRO A 535 4.88 39.18 -6.63
C PRO A 535 3.40 38.78 -6.48
N GLU A 536 2.55 39.18 -7.43
CA GLU A 536 1.13 38.83 -7.45
C GLU A 536 0.93 37.34 -7.67
N LEU A 537 1.64 36.74 -8.63
CA LEU A 537 1.58 35.30 -8.90
C LEU A 537 2.11 34.51 -7.69
N HIS A 538 3.20 34.96 -7.09
CA HIS A 538 3.75 34.33 -5.88
C HIS A 538 2.75 34.36 -4.72
N THR A 539 2.07 35.49 -4.54
CA THR A 539 1.05 35.68 -3.48
C THR A 539 -0.15 34.77 -3.71
N ARG A 540 -0.65 34.69 -4.96
CA ARG A 540 -1.76 33.78 -5.33
C ARG A 540 -1.37 32.32 -5.12
N TYR A 541 -0.18 31.91 -5.56
CA TYR A 541 0.36 30.56 -5.34
C TYR A 541 0.37 30.20 -3.85
N THR A 542 0.91 31.11 -3.03
CA THR A 542 1.04 30.91 -1.59
C THR A 542 -0.33 30.77 -0.94
N LYS A 543 -1.28 31.64 -1.32
CA LYS A 543 -2.66 31.60 -0.82
C LYS A 543 -3.35 30.28 -1.13
N ILE A 544 -3.36 29.85 -2.39
CA ILE A 544 -4.02 28.61 -2.82
C ILE A 544 -3.38 27.39 -2.16
N SER A 545 -2.04 27.33 -2.15
CA SER A 545 -1.31 26.21 -1.54
C SER A 545 -1.58 26.10 -0.04
N ILE A 546 -1.60 27.23 0.69
CA ILE A 546 -1.90 27.25 2.13
C ILE A 546 -3.36 26.87 2.39
N ALA A 547 -4.31 27.40 1.61
CA ALA A 547 -5.73 27.05 1.75
C ALA A 547 -5.95 25.55 1.56
N LEU A 548 -5.29 24.94 0.56
CA LEU A 548 -5.34 23.49 0.34
C LEU A 548 -4.68 22.71 1.48
N MET A 549 -3.50 23.14 1.95
CA MET A 549 -2.81 22.53 3.10
C MET A 549 -3.63 22.56 4.40
N LYS A 550 -4.39 23.64 4.61
CA LYS A 550 -5.29 23.80 5.75
C LYS A 550 -6.65 23.10 5.58
N LYS A 551 -6.89 22.47 4.42
CA LYS A 551 -8.18 21.86 4.04
C LYS A 551 -9.34 22.86 4.02
N GLU A 552 -9.06 24.14 3.77
CA GLU A 552 -10.07 25.19 3.58
C GLU A 552 -10.75 25.06 2.21
N ILE A 553 -10.01 24.53 1.22
CA ILE A 553 -10.50 24.20 -0.13
C ILE A 553 -10.17 22.73 -0.44
N ASN A 554 -10.97 22.09 -1.29
CA ASN A 554 -10.67 20.76 -1.82
C ASN A 554 -9.83 20.86 -3.11
N ILE A 555 -9.33 19.72 -3.60
CA ILE A 555 -8.48 19.67 -4.80
C ILE A 555 -9.21 20.16 -6.06
N ASP A 556 -10.50 19.88 -6.23
CA ASP A 556 -11.24 20.26 -7.43
C ASP A 556 -11.42 21.78 -7.49
N THR A 557 -11.76 22.41 -6.37
CA THR A 557 -11.81 23.88 -6.23
C THR A 557 -10.43 24.50 -6.47
N ALA A 558 -9.37 23.92 -5.92
CA ALA A 558 -8.01 24.41 -6.14
C ALA A 558 -7.59 24.33 -7.60
N LEU A 559 -7.96 23.25 -8.31
CA LEU A 559 -7.66 23.07 -9.73
C LEU A 559 -8.44 24.05 -10.62
N GLU A 560 -9.70 24.33 -10.29
CA GLU A 560 -10.49 25.32 -11.04
C GLU A 560 -9.95 26.75 -10.85
N GLU A 561 -9.54 27.12 -9.63
CA GLU A 561 -8.94 28.43 -9.35
C GLU A 561 -7.62 28.68 -10.12
N VAL A 562 -6.93 27.62 -10.54
CA VAL A 562 -5.64 27.73 -11.23
C VAL A 562 -5.72 27.52 -12.74
N LYS A 563 -6.87 27.18 -13.32
CA LYS A 563 -7.00 26.83 -14.76
C LYS A 563 -6.37 27.85 -15.73
N ASP A 564 -6.47 29.13 -15.39
CA ASP A 564 -5.93 30.25 -16.17
C ASP A 564 -4.89 31.05 -15.37
N PHE A 565 -4.19 30.40 -14.44
CA PHE A 565 -3.36 31.07 -13.44
C PHE A 565 -2.29 31.97 -14.04
N PHE A 566 -1.67 31.52 -15.14
CA PHE A 566 -0.57 32.20 -15.82
C PHE A 566 -1.02 33.10 -16.98
N LEU A 567 -2.32 33.21 -17.25
CA LEU A 567 -2.79 34.14 -18.27
C LEU A 567 -2.70 35.59 -17.77
N PRO A 568 -2.33 36.55 -18.62
CA PRO A 568 -2.29 37.97 -18.23
C PRO A 568 -3.67 38.42 -17.76
N GLN A 569 -3.77 38.87 -16.50
CA GLN A 569 -4.99 39.51 -16.02
C GLN A 569 -5.15 40.85 -16.73
N ARG A 570 -6.21 40.99 -17.55
CA ARG A 570 -6.57 42.27 -18.15
C ARG A 570 -6.84 43.27 -17.02
N LYS A 571 -6.08 44.35 -16.96
CA LYS A 571 -6.33 45.44 -16.00
C LYS A 571 -7.72 46.00 -16.29
N LYS A 572 -8.60 45.98 -15.28
CA LYS A 572 -9.90 46.64 -15.36
C LYS A 572 -9.62 48.15 -15.35
N ILE A 573 -9.72 48.80 -16.51
CA ILE A 573 -9.61 50.26 -16.61
C ILE A 573 -10.88 50.82 -15.96
N LEU A 574 -10.75 51.33 -14.74
CA LEU A 574 -11.78 52.16 -14.10
C LEU A 574 -11.54 53.59 -14.59
N LEU A 575 -12.36 54.02 -15.54
CA LEU A 575 -12.40 55.42 -15.96
C LEU A 575 -12.92 56.26 -14.79
N ASP A 576 -12.12 57.21 -14.33
CA ASP A 576 -12.56 58.17 -13.32
C ASP A 576 -13.54 59.16 -13.94
N THR A 577 -14.83 58.82 -13.88
CA THR A 577 -15.93 59.67 -14.36
C THR A 577 -16.00 61.03 -13.68
N ALA A 578 -15.42 61.20 -12.47
CA ALA A 578 -15.40 62.50 -11.80
C ALA A 578 -14.29 63.38 -12.39
N ALA A 579 -13.09 62.82 -12.60
CA ALA A 579 -12.01 63.51 -13.31
C ALA A 579 -12.41 63.89 -14.74
N ILE A 580 -13.10 62.99 -15.46
CA ILE A 580 -13.61 63.26 -16.81
C ILE A 580 -14.59 64.44 -16.80
N LYS A 581 -15.57 64.46 -15.89
CA LYS A 581 -16.51 65.59 -15.77
C LYS A 581 -15.83 66.90 -15.37
N GLN A 582 -14.79 66.83 -14.55
CA GLN A 582 -14.04 68.00 -14.13
C GLN A 582 -13.24 68.61 -15.29
N VAL A 583 -12.66 67.77 -16.14
CA VAL A 583 -11.98 68.16 -17.39
C VAL A 583 -12.99 68.70 -18.42
N GLU A 584 -14.16 68.06 -18.58
CA GLU A 584 -15.26 68.57 -19.42
C GLU A 584 -15.74 69.96 -18.95
N GLN A 585 -15.85 70.19 -17.63
CA GLN A 585 -16.18 71.50 -17.08
C GLN A 585 -15.05 72.52 -17.27
N GLN A 586 -13.80 72.14 -17.02
CA GLN A 586 -12.63 73.02 -17.18
C GLN A 586 -12.40 73.46 -18.62
N HIS A 587 -12.75 72.62 -19.59
CA HIS A 587 -12.59 72.93 -21.01
C HIS A 587 -13.90 73.21 -21.74
N SER A 588 -15.03 73.34 -21.03
CA SER A 588 -16.34 73.63 -21.60
C SER A 588 -16.32 74.86 -22.51
N GLY A 589 -15.71 75.96 -22.04
CA GLY A 589 -15.53 77.17 -22.84
C GLY A 589 -14.57 76.99 -24.03
N THR A 590 -13.57 76.09 -23.93
CA THR A 590 -12.66 75.79 -25.05
C THR A 590 -13.36 74.95 -26.13
N VAL A 591 -14.25 74.03 -25.72
CA VAL A 591 -15.05 73.18 -26.61
C VAL A 591 -16.13 74.01 -27.32
N GLU A 592 -16.73 74.98 -26.64
CA GLU A 592 -17.65 75.94 -27.27
C GLU A 592 -16.94 76.81 -28.31
N VAL A 593 -15.76 77.35 -27.98
CA VAL A 593 -14.94 78.13 -28.91
C VAL A 593 -14.48 77.29 -30.11
N LEU A 594 -14.03 76.05 -29.91
CA LEU A 594 -13.68 75.12 -31.01
C LEU A 594 -14.88 74.79 -31.91
N ASN A 595 -16.07 74.57 -31.33
CA ASN A 595 -17.30 74.36 -32.10
C ASN A 595 -17.74 75.62 -32.86
N GLU A 596 -17.41 76.81 -32.36
CA GLU A 596 -17.65 78.09 -33.03
C GLU A 596 -16.67 78.29 -34.20
N TYR A 597 -15.38 77.98 -34.01
CA TYR A 597 -14.38 78.00 -35.09
C TYR A 597 -14.60 76.92 -36.16
N LEU A 598 -15.17 75.77 -35.80
CA LEU A 598 -15.51 74.69 -36.73
C LEU A 598 -16.80 74.94 -37.54
N LYS A 599 -17.59 75.97 -37.19
CA LYS A 599 -18.83 76.30 -37.90
C LYS A 599 -18.61 77.14 -39.17
N ASP A 600 -17.45 77.79 -39.32
CA ASP A 600 -17.20 78.75 -40.39
C ASP A 600 -15.97 78.40 -41.26
N GLN A 601 -15.87 77.17 -41.75
CA GLN A 601 -15.20 76.90 -43.02
C GLN A 601 -16.01 75.95 -43.88
N GLU A 602 -16.58 76.48 -44.95
CA GLU A 602 -17.16 75.71 -46.06
C GLU A 602 -16.17 74.65 -46.54
N GLU A 603 -16.64 73.41 -46.60
CA GLU A 603 -15.92 72.28 -47.17
C GLU A 603 -15.48 72.60 -48.61
N PRO A 604 -14.17 72.57 -48.92
CA PRO A 604 -13.75 72.47 -50.31
C PRO A 604 -14.05 71.05 -50.80
N LYS A 605 -14.90 71.00 -51.82
CA LYS A 605 -15.22 69.83 -52.65
C LYS A 605 -13.96 69.06 -53.05
N VAL A 606 -13.89 67.80 -52.64
CA VAL A 606 -12.94 66.81 -53.18
C VAL A 606 -13.55 66.17 -54.43
N PRO A 607 -12.94 66.28 -55.63
CA PRO A 607 -13.34 65.51 -56.79
C PRO A 607 -12.82 64.07 -56.71
N ASN A 608 -13.70 63.12 -57.06
CA ASN A 608 -13.43 61.71 -57.25
C ASN A 608 -12.26 61.43 -58.21
N SER A 609 -11.38 60.50 -57.85
CA SER A 609 -10.66 59.63 -58.78
C SER A 609 -10.26 58.30 -58.08
N PRO A 610 -10.60 57.13 -58.66
CA PRO A 610 -10.17 55.80 -58.19
C PRO A 610 -8.72 55.47 -58.63
N PRO A 611 -8.11 54.38 -58.11
CA PRO A 611 -6.72 54.36 -57.67
C PRO A 611 -5.72 53.95 -58.75
N PRO A 612 -4.44 54.33 -58.58
CA PRO A 612 -3.35 53.45 -58.97
C PRO A 612 -2.34 53.21 -57.85
N ALA A 613 -1.99 51.93 -57.73
CA ALA A 613 -0.68 51.38 -57.37
C ALA A 613 0.24 52.23 -56.49
N ILE A 614 0.46 51.78 -55.25
CA ILE A 614 1.71 52.04 -54.55
C ILE A 614 2.78 51.21 -55.27
N GLU A 615 3.49 51.84 -56.20
CA GLU A 615 4.80 51.40 -56.63
C GLU A 615 5.78 51.53 -55.46
N ASN A 616 6.50 50.44 -55.22
CA ASN A 616 7.69 50.41 -54.40
C ASN A 616 8.71 51.40 -54.96
N ASN A 617 8.97 52.50 -54.25
CA ASN A 617 10.24 53.20 -54.35
C ASN A 617 11.13 52.79 -53.18
N SER A 618 11.95 51.78 -53.48
CA SER A 618 13.16 51.43 -52.77
C SER A 618 14.13 52.61 -52.80
N GLU A 619 14.07 53.46 -51.78
CA GLU A 619 15.25 54.18 -51.31
C GLU A 619 15.82 53.42 -50.11
N SER A 620 17.11 53.10 -50.21
CA SER A 620 17.86 52.21 -49.33
C SER A 620 17.76 52.60 -47.85
N GLN A 621 16.87 51.90 -47.11
CA GLN A 621 16.85 51.94 -45.65
C GLN A 621 18.23 51.46 -45.12
N PRO A 622 19.00 52.27 -44.39
CA PRO A 622 20.37 51.96 -43.96
C PRO A 622 20.44 50.93 -42.81
N PHE A 623 19.29 50.49 -42.30
CA PHE A 623 19.18 49.61 -41.15
C PHE A 623 18.62 48.23 -41.53
N ASN A 624 18.97 47.20 -40.75
CA ASN A 624 18.53 45.80 -40.88
C ASN A 624 17.06 45.58 -40.47
N PHE A 625 16.36 46.65 -40.06
CA PHE A 625 14.95 46.66 -39.70
C PHE A 625 14.25 47.84 -40.38
N THR A 626 12.92 47.83 -40.37
CA THR A 626 12.12 48.92 -40.95
C THR A 626 11.96 50.02 -39.90
N ALA A 627 12.65 51.15 -40.10
CA ALA A 627 12.54 52.31 -39.24
C ALA A 627 11.70 53.40 -39.91
N SER A 628 10.78 54.00 -39.16
CA SER A 628 10.04 55.19 -39.58
C SER A 628 10.97 56.40 -39.72
N PRO A 629 10.58 57.45 -40.47
CA PRO A 629 11.42 58.64 -40.64
C PRO A 629 11.85 59.30 -39.32
N ASN A 630 10.97 59.31 -38.32
CA ASN A 630 11.27 59.86 -36.99
C ASN A 630 12.25 58.99 -36.20
N GLU A 631 12.18 57.66 -36.36
CA GLU A 631 13.09 56.71 -35.72
C GLU A 631 14.50 56.79 -36.33
N GLN A 632 14.60 56.92 -37.65
CA GLN A 632 15.86 57.14 -38.34
C GLN A 632 16.51 58.46 -37.93
N ALA A 633 15.72 59.53 -37.84
CA ALA A 633 16.20 60.84 -37.42
C ALA A 633 16.71 60.82 -35.97
N LEU A 634 16.05 60.07 -35.07
CA LEU A 634 16.52 59.89 -33.70
C LEU A 634 17.84 59.11 -33.64
N LEU A 635 17.98 58.02 -34.40
CA LEU A 635 19.24 57.26 -34.49
C LEU A 635 20.40 58.10 -35.04
N HIS A 636 20.11 58.97 -36.01
CA HIS A 636 21.11 59.93 -36.52
C HIS A 636 21.51 60.95 -35.45
N LEU A 637 20.55 61.43 -34.65
CA LEU A 637 20.82 62.32 -33.52
C LEU A 637 21.71 61.66 -32.47
N PHE A 638 21.50 60.37 -32.16
CA PHE A 638 22.40 59.60 -31.30
C PHE A 638 23.81 59.51 -31.91
N LYS A 639 23.93 59.20 -33.21
CA LYS A 639 25.24 59.13 -33.88
C LYS A 639 26.00 60.45 -33.85
N GLN A 640 25.30 61.59 -33.98
CA GLN A 640 25.91 62.92 -33.92
C GLN A 640 26.38 63.32 -32.51
N ASN A 641 25.80 62.73 -31.46
CA ASN A 641 26.08 63.04 -30.07
C ASN A 641 26.78 61.89 -29.33
N ASN A 642 27.70 61.19 -30.01
CA ASN A 642 28.49 60.09 -29.43
C ASN A 642 27.64 59.00 -28.74
N PHE A 643 26.48 58.70 -29.30
CA PHE A 643 25.53 57.70 -28.80
C PHE A 643 24.99 57.96 -27.39
N THR A 644 25.08 59.21 -26.91
CA THR A 644 24.51 59.63 -25.63
C THR A 644 23.72 60.91 -25.82
N LEU A 645 22.46 60.92 -25.39
CA LEU A 645 21.59 62.10 -25.41
C LEU A 645 21.04 62.35 -24.02
N SER A 646 21.01 63.59 -23.57
CA SER A 646 20.32 63.95 -22.33
C SER A 646 18.81 63.84 -22.49
N ASN A 647 18.10 63.66 -21.37
CA ASN A 647 16.64 63.63 -21.36
C ASN A 647 16.01 64.85 -22.07
N ASN A 648 16.60 66.03 -21.88
CA ASN A 648 16.16 67.30 -22.47
C ASN A 648 16.33 67.34 -24.00
N GLU A 649 17.41 66.75 -24.54
CA GLU A 649 17.67 66.72 -25.99
C GLU A 649 16.67 65.80 -26.70
N VAL A 650 16.36 64.66 -26.10
CA VAL A 650 15.32 63.75 -26.61
C VAL A 650 13.94 64.38 -26.51
N ASP A 651 13.63 65.10 -25.42
CA ASP A 651 12.37 65.82 -25.26
C ASP A 651 12.22 66.95 -26.30
N LEU A 652 13.29 67.69 -26.58
CA LEU A 652 13.29 68.75 -27.58
C LEU A 652 13.12 68.19 -29.01
N PHE A 653 13.79 67.07 -29.32
CA PHE A 653 13.60 66.35 -30.58
C PHE A 653 12.14 65.88 -30.76
N CYS A 654 11.56 65.28 -29.71
CA CYS A 654 10.19 64.78 -29.73
C CYS A 654 9.16 65.92 -29.90
N LYS A 655 9.38 67.06 -29.25
CA LYS A 655 8.54 68.26 -29.45
C LYS A 655 8.62 68.80 -30.87
N ASN A 656 9.80 68.81 -31.48
CA ASN A 656 9.98 69.33 -32.85
C ASN A 656 9.45 68.39 -33.93
N THR A 657 9.40 67.08 -33.65
CA THR A 657 8.92 66.05 -34.60
C THR A 657 7.48 65.62 -34.36
N GLY A 658 6.82 66.14 -33.30
CA GLY A 658 5.48 65.74 -32.90
C GLY A 658 5.37 64.29 -32.40
N ALA A 659 6.51 63.66 -32.09
CA ALA A 659 6.56 62.26 -31.65
C ALA A 659 6.48 62.14 -30.12
N HIS A 660 5.86 61.08 -29.61
CA HIS A 660 5.90 60.77 -28.19
C HIS A 660 7.17 60.00 -27.83
N LYS A 661 8.01 60.59 -26.98
CA LYS A 661 9.30 60.05 -26.51
C LYS A 661 9.25 58.58 -26.10
N GLY A 662 8.30 58.21 -25.23
CA GLY A 662 8.18 56.81 -24.76
C GLY A 662 7.81 55.84 -25.88
N THR A 663 6.90 56.22 -26.77
CA THR A 663 6.49 55.39 -27.91
C THR A 663 7.63 55.24 -28.91
N LEU A 664 8.35 56.31 -29.21
CA LEU A 664 9.43 56.31 -30.19
C LEU A 664 10.60 55.41 -29.75
N ILE A 665 10.98 55.48 -28.47
CA ILE A 665 12.05 54.65 -27.91
C ILE A 665 11.62 53.17 -27.80
N ASN A 666 10.39 52.92 -27.35
CA ASN A 666 9.88 51.54 -27.23
C ASN A 666 9.78 50.87 -28.60
N ASN A 667 9.29 51.57 -29.62
CA ASN A 667 9.20 51.02 -30.97
C ASN A 667 10.59 50.66 -31.54
N LEU A 668 11.60 51.52 -31.30
CA LEU A 668 12.99 51.24 -31.69
C LEU A 668 13.55 50.02 -30.96
N ASN A 669 13.33 49.93 -29.64
CA ASN A 669 13.78 48.80 -28.84
C ASN A 669 13.09 47.49 -29.24
N GLU A 670 11.78 47.50 -29.47
CA GLU A 670 11.02 46.33 -29.94
C GLU A 670 11.46 45.91 -31.35
N SER A 671 11.66 46.85 -32.26
CA SER A 671 12.06 46.54 -33.65
C SER A 671 13.47 45.97 -33.76
N CYS A 672 14.34 46.29 -32.79
CA CYS A 672 15.72 45.82 -32.78
C CYS A 672 15.96 44.62 -31.85
N TYR A 673 15.02 44.27 -30.98
CA TYR A 673 15.19 43.23 -29.96
C TYR A 673 15.60 41.88 -30.57
N ASP A 674 14.96 41.48 -31.66
CA ASP A 674 15.28 40.21 -32.36
C ASP A 674 16.68 40.21 -33.03
N ILE A 675 17.27 41.39 -33.25
CA ILE A 675 18.58 41.56 -33.93
C ILE A 675 19.72 41.56 -32.91
N ILE A 676 19.54 42.23 -31.77
CA ILE A 676 20.59 42.45 -30.77
C ILE A 676 20.42 41.60 -29.49
N ASP A 677 19.27 40.93 -29.33
CA ASP A 677 18.87 40.16 -28.13
C ASP A 677 18.95 40.99 -26.83
N ASP A 678 18.76 42.32 -26.95
CA ASP A 678 18.87 43.31 -25.87
C ASP A 678 18.13 44.62 -26.23
N LEU A 679 18.11 45.61 -25.33
CA LEU A 679 17.57 46.94 -25.60
C LEU A 679 18.59 47.79 -26.39
N LEU A 680 18.15 48.45 -27.46
CA LEU A 680 19.02 49.30 -28.28
C LEU A 680 19.37 50.61 -27.55
N ILE A 681 18.35 51.23 -26.95
CA ILE A 681 18.45 52.48 -26.19
C ILE A 681 18.17 52.15 -24.72
N GLU A 682 19.18 52.37 -23.89
CA GLU A 682 19.08 52.31 -22.43
C GLU A 682 18.83 53.71 -21.86
N ASN A 683 18.17 53.77 -20.71
CA ASN A 683 17.88 55.02 -20.00
C ASN A 683 18.45 54.93 -18.59
N ASP A 684 19.54 55.65 -18.36
CA ASP A 684 20.04 55.95 -17.03
C ASP A 684 19.35 57.24 -16.57
N ASP A 685 18.95 57.40 -15.31
CA ASP A 685 18.06 58.46 -14.77
C ASP A 685 18.24 59.91 -15.31
N SER A 686 19.38 60.24 -15.94
CA SER A 686 19.66 61.52 -16.60
C SER A 686 19.81 61.48 -18.14
N ASN A 687 20.20 60.36 -18.75
CA ASN A 687 20.58 60.27 -20.17
C ASN A 687 20.09 58.97 -20.85
N TYR A 688 19.86 59.04 -22.16
CA TYR A 688 19.71 57.89 -23.03
C TYR A 688 21.02 57.54 -23.71
N THR A 689 21.35 56.25 -23.76
CA THR A 689 22.60 55.76 -24.34
C THR A 689 22.32 54.61 -25.32
N ILE A 690 23.11 54.54 -26.39
CA ILE A 690 23.15 53.39 -27.30
C ILE A 690 24.55 52.78 -27.23
N ASN A 691 24.63 51.48 -26.99
CA ASN A 691 25.91 50.77 -27.09
C ASN A 691 26.39 50.79 -28.55
N HIS A 692 27.62 51.26 -28.78
CA HIS A 692 28.21 51.32 -30.13
C HIS A 692 28.19 49.96 -30.84
N THR A 693 28.35 48.86 -30.11
CA THR A 693 28.29 47.49 -30.65
C THR A 693 26.90 47.16 -31.18
N TYR A 694 25.85 47.55 -30.44
CA TYR A 694 24.46 47.34 -30.86
C TYR A 694 24.08 48.22 -32.05
N TYR A 695 24.58 49.47 -32.09
CA TYR A 695 24.38 50.35 -33.24
C TYR A 695 24.99 49.77 -34.53
N GLN A 696 26.15 49.11 -34.46
CA GLN A 696 26.77 48.48 -35.64
C GLN A 696 25.97 47.27 -36.14
N GLN A 697 25.37 46.48 -35.23
CA GLN A 697 24.59 45.28 -35.59
C GLN A 697 23.30 45.62 -36.34
N ILE A 698 22.72 46.79 -36.09
CA ILE A 698 21.49 47.24 -36.75
C ILE A 698 21.73 47.90 -38.11
N LEU A 699 22.96 48.19 -38.52
CA LEU A 699 23.29 48.71 -39.85
C LEU A 699 23.27 47.58 -40.90
N LYS A 700 22.72 47.86 -42.09
CA LYS A 700 22.90 46.97 -43.23
C LYS A 700 24.37 46.97 -43.67
N ALA A 701 24.92 45.78 -43.84
CA ALA A 701 26.29 45.57 -44.32
C ALA A 701 26.52 46.15 -45.72
#